data_AF-A0A2M8FQ46-F1
#
_entry.id   AF-A0A2M8FQ46-F1
#
_cell.length_a   1.000
_cell.length_b   1.000
_cell.length_c   1.000
_cell.angle_alpha   90.00
_cell.angle_beta   90.00
_cell.angle_gamma   90.00
#
_symmetry.space_group_name_H-M   'P 1'
#
loop_
_entity.id
_entity.type
_entity.pdbx_description
1 polymer ?
#
loop_
_entity_poly.entity_id
_entity_poly.type
_entity_poly.pdbx_seq_one_letter_code
_entity_poly.pdbx_strand_id
1 'polypeptide(L)'
;MKQLSFLLSFFIVTSLFAQEKYQGLLWEISGNGLEKNSYIYGNMHVSGRIAFHLGEEFFDAIKSVDAIALESNPIMWLDEILGSEYANNYLGNYAIDNQPYKGFYQDAFKLKKIDNQALAYEISSDHYLANWLLYRENKANSDFEEETFLDMFIYQAASKNNKPIYSLEYFEKTDKLTRLAYLPDMEDKEMPDWLKKMTKEKSEYDLISDAYRAQDLDMIDSLQSALSTYNNIKYMLYERNIIMALNIDSIIKTNTSLFIGIGAAHLPKDKGVINLLRQKGYTVKALPVTISKKSKDEIENFHKKKKQLPYLNEFETEFFSLKVPGKMYETPSLNHQRLFFSPELTNGSFFMVNQISTYTYFNQTNSANYEVKIDSLLFENIPGKIISKTPITKDGFKGIDVLNKTKSGNYQRYQFVFTPLNIFIFKMGGKDNFVEIEGNQFFNTIKMKPITKDWKKIQPLKTDFEVEVPNYYNIKNNTKIASLYGHTEIEAYDDDDKNYYFLKKASLFDTKFIEQDSFELHRIADMFLKELKIDSSIKEMDLINGYPSLLAYCPSKDSTSFISLKIIIKGAYYYLLANVSPTYKKSNPFFESFTFTDFSYTFDFKEKIDSNMQFKVNSNYISPGDFEQLFEIENAKKKAKKETKDTDFEYKYKTENYYSENFERIAVEFIKEHHYKQYLSLDSLWNKEINYIKKENKLIVLDKKYTQKDNIHYLDVIFGDTNSIRTIKTRIILKHGAVYVLKTTSDSLSKPSKFIETFFKTFTPSDSLIGNAVLASKSNLFFEALNGTDSLEKERALKSVKKKIIFSEKDVDRIIAIIKDYPFPENHIESKKQLIIDLGELNSPKIIPFLEQLYPVVEDTAMYQLAILEALIKQKNKSALVKFTKLLDYDIPLGSKGDDINSLFYSFRDSLVLAEVVYPQLLNFTFVSDYKKPIYNLLAQLVDSNYIKPKKYTKYYKQILREAKIELKSQISYEQAQRAKQKDKTSYYYSSYRNEGNQTLVTYSKLLIPFYTKKEVKAYFDKLRTVQDYQLLTDINCKLVSNDIGVNKEVWNYLADDVINYAYLYQELERIKRLDLFPKKENMQLEIAKSILYQKSFNFNEDSLEFISTKVVTVQNETGNVYFFKSKKPKDDNWKLDYTGLQPLSEIEVKIEDVVTKKGEKILKDKNMEELINEKIKSIEIIGHKRAREEDDGSSYFDFF
;
A
#
# COMPACT_ATOMS: atom_id res chain seq x y z
N MET A 1 74.92 54.63 -43.38
CA MET A 1 74.96 53.16 -43.63
C MET A 1 73.95 52.54 -42.68
N LYS A 2 72.77 52.12 -43.16
CA LYS A 2 72.42 50.77 -43.63
C LYS A 2 72.70 49.66 -42.60
N GLN A 3 71.60 48.97 -42.22
CA GLN A 3 71.45 47.62 -41.63
C GLN A 3 71.74 47.50 -40.12
N LEU A 4 70.95 46.83 -39.26
CA LEU A 4 69.95 45.75 -39.40
C LEU A 4 69.09 45.75 -38.08
N SER A 5 67.79 46.05 -38.04
CA SER A 5 66.61 45.15 -38.13
C SER A 5 66.72 43.74 -37.51
N PHE A 6 66.44 43.60 -36.20
CA PHE A 6 65.65 42.52 -35.55
C PHE A 6 65.61 42.78 -34.03
N LEU A 7 64.49 42.46 -33.35
CA LEU A 7 64.16 42.71 -31.92
C LEU A 7 63.60 44.11 -31.56
N LEU A 8 62.32 44.36 -31.86
CA LEU A 8 61.35 44.85 -30.86
C LEU A 8 59.89 44.74 -31.37
N SER A 9 59.54 43.60 -31.97
CA SER A 9 58.16 43.27 -32.34
C SER A 9 57.62 42.20 -31.40
N PHE A 10 57.43 42.57 -30.12
CA PHE A 10 56.74 41.76 -29.12
C PHE A 10 56.16 42.66 -28.02
N PHE A 11 55.19 43.50 -28.38
CA PHE A 11 54.18 43.96 -27.43
C PHE A 11 52.82 43.69 -28.05
N ILE A 12 52.38 42.46 -27.85
CA ILE A 12 51.00 42.02 -28.00
C ILE A 12 50.17 42.97 -27.12
N VAL A 13 49.30 43.76 -27.75
CA VAL A 13 48.16 44.35 -27.07
C VAL A 13 47.27 43.16 -26.70
N THR A 14 47.52 42.59 -25.53
CA THR A 14 46.55 41.81 -24.79
C THR A 14 45.46 42.80 -24.42
N SER A 15 44.42 42.91 -25.24
CA SER A 15 43.11 43.29 -24.71
C SER A 15 42.79 42.23 -23.66
N LEU A 16 43.09 42.57 -22.40
CA LEU A 16 42.51 41.92 -21.25
C LEU A 16 41.01 41.87 -21.52
N PHE A 17 40.49 40.68 -21.82
CA PHE A 17 39.08 40.40 -21.66
C PHE A 17 38.82 40.56 -20.16
N ALA A 18 38.45 41.78 -19.74
CA ALA A 18 37.87 41.98 -18.43
C ALA A 18 36.68 41.02 -18.36
N GLN A 19 36.71 40.12 -17.38
CA GLN A 19 35.59 39.22 -17.11
C GLN A 19 34.37 40.10 -16.87
N GLU A 20 33.40 40.04 -17.79
CA GLU A 20 32.24 40.94 -17.77
C GLU A 20 31.44 40.64 -16.50
N LYS A 21 31.40 41.59 -15.56
CA LYS A 21 30.73 41.40 -14.27
C LYS A 21 29.22 41.55 -14.44
N TYR A 22 28.45 40.55 -14.01
CA TYR A 22 26.98 40.58 -14.07
C TYR A 22 26.40 41.29 -12.83
N GLN A 23 26.54 42.61 -12.80
CA GLN A 23 26.07 43.47 -11.70
C GLN A 23 24.80 44.23 -12.10
N GLY A 24 23.70 44.01 -11.38
CA GLY A 24 22.42 44.71 -11.59
C GLY A 24 21.24 43.75 -11.85
N LEU A 25 20.03 44.15 -11.42
CA LEU A 25 18.80 43.37 -11.64
C LEU A 25 18.00 43.82 -12.87
N LEU A 26 18.12 45.08 -13.31
CA LEU A 26 17.41 45.61 -14.48
C LEU A 26 18.37 45.77 -15.67
N TRP A 27 17.97 45.26 -16.83
CA TRP A 27 18.77 45.25 -18.05
C TRP A 27 17.95 45.76 -19.24
N GLU A 28 18.52 46.71 -20.00
CA GLU A 28 17.96 47.21 -21.26
C GLU A 28 18.39 46.32 -22.43
N ILE A 29 17.44 45.98 -23.30
CA ILE A 29 17.62 45.31 -24.59
C ILE A 29 17.40 46.33 -25.71
N SER A 30 18.41 46.56 -26.53
CA SER A 30 18.38 47.48 -27.66
C SER A 30 19.18 46.96 -28.86
N GLY A 31 19.17 47.68 -29.99
CA GLY A 31 19.86 47.27 -31.22
C GLY A 31 19.09 46.21 -32.01
N ASN A 32 19.77 45.55 -32.96
CA ASN A 32 19.17 44.51 -33.83
C ASN A 32 17.89 44.93 -34.59
N GLY A 33 17.75 46.22 -34.93
CA GLY A 33 16.60 46.76 -35.64
C GLY A 33 15.38 47.10 -34.77
N LEU A 34 15.48 47.05 -33.45
CA LEU A 34 14.38 47.44 -32.54
C LEU A 34 14.10 48.95 -32.61
N GLU A 35 12.82 49.31 -32.79
CA GLU A 35 12.33 50.70 -32.77
C GLU A 35 12.15 51.26 -31.34
N LYS A 36 11.80 50.38 -30.39
CA LYS A 36 11.71 50.66 -28.96
C LYS A 36 12.54 49.66 -28.17
N ASN A 37 13.16 50.13 -27.10
CA ASN A 37 13.89 49.28 -26.18
C ASN A 37 12.94 48.37 -25.38
N SER A 38 13.40 47.16 -25.09
CA SER A 38 12.76 46.24 -24.16
C SER A 38 13.63 46.13 -22.90
N TYR A 39 13.10 45.59 -21.81
CA TYR A 39 13.80 45.51 -20.53
C TYR A 39 13.60 44.14 -19.88
N ILE A 40 14.62 43.60 -19.23
CA ILE A 40 14.55 42.39 -18.41
C ILE A 40 14.87 42.75 -16.97
N TYR A 41 14.03 42.29 -16.05
CA TYR A 41 14.24 42.40 -14.62
C TYR A 41 14.38 41.01 -13.98
N GLY A 42 15.46 40.82 -13.21
CA GLY A 42 15.73 39.64 -12.41
C GLY A 42 15.00 39.71 -11.07
N ASN A 43 13.93 38.94 -10.91
CA ASN A 43 13.13 38.88 -9.69
C ASN A 43 13.60 37.79 -8.71
N MET A 44 13.00 37.80 -7.52
CA MET A 44 13.05 36.72 -6.55
C MET A 44 11.61 36.43 -6.11
N HIS A 45 11.16 35.18 -6.18
CA HIS A 45 9.75 34.77 -5.99
C HIS A 45 9.24 34.82 -4.54
N VAL A 46 9.41 35.95 -3.87
CA VAL A 46 9.02 36.18 -2.46
C VAL A 46 8.16 37.44 -2.32
N SER A 47 7.33 37.48 -1.28
CA SER A 47 6.56 38.66 -0.84
C SER A 47 7.38 39.62 0.04
N GLY A 48 8.54 39.19 0.54
CA GLY A 48 9.37 40.02 1.41
C GLY A 48 9.83 41.32 0.73
N ARG A 49 9.93 42.41 1.51
CA ARG A 49 10.31 43.75 1.00
C ARG A 49 11.66 43.80 0.26
N ILE A 50 12.51 42.79 0.47
CA ILE A 50 13.74 42.59 -0.29
C ILE A 50 13.50 42.57 -1.81
N ALA A 51 12.39 41.98 -2.27
CA ALA A 51 12.06 41.92 -3.70
C ALA A 51 11.57 43.27 -4.25
N PHE A 52 11.07 44.16 -3.38
CA PHE A 52 10.43 45.44 -3.75
C PHE A 52 11.36 46.65 -3.62
N HIS A 53 12.67 46.44 -3.62
CA HIS A 53 13.66 47.51 -3.72
C HIS A 53 13.75 48.06 -5.17
N LEU A 54 12.63 48.55 -5.69
CA LEU A 54 12.44 48.97 -7.08
C LEU A 54 12.86 50.44 -7.29
N GLY A 55 13.75 50.67 -8.24
CA GLY A 55 14.24 52.00 -8.62
C GLY A 55 13.28 52.77 -9.54
N GLU A 56 13.54 54.04 -9.76
CA GLU A 56 12.80 54.85 -10.75
C GLU A 56 12.84 54.23 -12.15
N GLU A 57 14.00 53.68 -12.53
CA GLU A 57 14.25 53.06 -13.83
C GLU A 57 13.35 51.84 -14.07
N PHE A 58 12.97 51.10 -13.03
CA PHE A 58 12.01 49.99 -13.13
C PHE A 58 10.63 50.51 -13.56
N PHE A 59 10.16 51.58 -12.92
CA PHE A 59 8.85 52.18 -13.20
C PHE A 59 8.82 52.90 -14.55
N ASP A 60 9.92 53.52 -14.94
CA ASP A 60 10.04 54.15 -16.26
C ASP A 60 10.04 53.08 -17.37
N ALA A 61 10.78 51.99 -17.17
CA ALA A 61 10.83 50.85 -18.09
C ALA A 61 9.44 50.22 -18.28
N ILE A 62 8.75 49.83 -17.21
CA ILE A 62 7.43 49.17 -17.29
C ILE A 62 6.35 50.08 -17.91
N LYS A 63 6.46 51.41 -17.74
CA LYS A 63 5.54 52.38 -18.37
C LYS A 63 5.82 52.55 -19.86
N SER A 64 7.09 52.56 -20.27
CA SER A 64 7.54 52.88 -21.64
C SER A 64 7.22 51.79 -22.69
N VAL A 65 7.15 50.54 -22.26
CA VAL A 65 6.98 49.38 -23.15
C VAL A 65 5.54 49.17 -23.61
N ASP A 66 5.34 48.39 -24.65
CA ASP A 66 3.99 48.11 -25.21
C ASP A 66 3.30 46.97 -24.44
N ALA A 67 4.06 45.97 -23.99
CA ALA A 67 3.54 44.80 -23.28
C ALA A 67 4.51 44.31 -22.19
N ILE A 68 4.05 43.37 -21.36
CA ILE A 68 4.90 42.67 -20.40
C ILE A 68 5.04 41.19 -20.75
N ALA A 69 6.10 40.55 -20.27
CA ALA A 69 6.27 39.11 -20.35
C ALA A 69 6.74 38.55 -19.01
N LEU A 70 6.15 37.44 -18.58
CA LEU A 70 6.51 36.73 -17.35
C LEU A 70 6.88 35.28 -17.68
N GLU A 71 7.58 34.59 -16.77
CA GLU A 71 7.88 33.14 -16.93
C GLU A 71 6.63 32.35 -17.28
N SER A 72 5.53 32.59 -16.55
CA SER A 72 4.22 32.04 -16.84
C SER A 72 3.11 33.07 -16.58
N ASN A 73 2.01 32.98 -17.31
CA ASN A 73 0.86 33.87 -17.14
C ASN A 73 -0.08 33.39 -16.01
N PRO A 74 -0.22 34.13 -14.89
CA PRO A 74 -0.99 33.67 -13.74
C PRO A 74 -2.48 33.42 -13.99
N ILE A 75 -3.07 34.05 -15.01
CA ILE A 75 -4.50 33.86 -15.34
C ILE A 75 -4.80 32.45 -15.87
N MET A 76 -3.80 31.78 -16.45
CA MET A 76 -3.94 30.45 -17.05
C MET A 76 -3.61 29.32 -16.08
N TRP A 77 -2.98 29.61 -14.93
CA TRP A 77 -2.45 28.58 -14.03
C TRP A 77 -3.50 27.56 -13.60
N LEU A 78 -4.71 27.97 -13.23
CA LEU A 78 -5.73 27.02 -12.79
C LEU A 78 -6.25 26.13 -13.93
N ASP A 79 -6.45 26.71 -15.11
CA ASP A 79 -6.86 25.95 -16.30
C ASP A 79 -5.79 24.92 -16.70
N GLU A 80 -4.53 25.33 -16.71
CA GLU A 80 -3.40 24.46 -17.06
C GLU A 80 -3.16 23.37 -16.01
N ILE A 81 -3.20 23.72 -14.72
CA ILE A 81 -3.01 22.75 -13.62
C ILE A 81 -4.14 21.74 -13.62
N LEU A 82 -5.40 22.18 -13.54
CA LEU A 82 -6.56 21.26 -13.49
C LEU A 82 -6.71 20.48 -14.80
N GLY A 83 -6.25 21.01 -15.93
CA GLY A 83 -6.25 20.31 -17.22
C GLY A 83 -5.12 19.30 -17.41
N SER A 84 -4.05 19.36 -16.59
CA SER A 84 -2.81 18.61 -16.82
C SER A 84 -2.89 17.11 -16.52
N GLU A 85 -2.06 16.32 -17.21
CA GLU A 85 -1.85 14.91 -16.87
C GLU A 85 -1.30 14.74 -15.44
N TYR A 86 -0.52 15.72 -14.95
CA TYR A 86 -0.03 15.75 -13.57
C TYR A 86 -1.16 15.77 -12.55
N ALA A 87 -2.11 16.71 -12.67
CA ALA A 87 -3.24 16.78 -11.74
C ALA A 87 -4.12 15.53 -11.83
N ASN A 88 -4.35 15.00 -13.04
CA ASN A 88 -5.11 13.76 -13.22
C ASN A 88 -4.43 12.59 -12.48
N ASN A 89 -3.11 12.41 -12.66
CA ASN A 89 -2.34 11.38 -11.98
C ASN A 89 -2.34 11.55 -10.45
N TYR A 90 -2.09 12.78 -9.97
CA TYR A 90 -2.07 13.09 -8.54
C TYR A 90 -3.42 12.78 -7.87
N LEU A 91 -4.53 13.23 -8.47
CA LEU A 91 -5.88 12.98 -7.94
C LEU A 91 -6.27 11.50 -8.03
N GLY A 92 -5.87 10.81 -9.10
CA GLY A 92 -6.05 9.36 -9.23
C GLY A 92 -5.29 8.58 -8.15
N ASN A 93 -4.02 8.92 -7.90
CA ASN A 93 -3.23 8.32 -6.81
C ASN A 93 -3.85 8.60 -5.45
N TYR A 94 -4.29 9.84 -5.21
CA TYR A 94 -4.98 10.19 -3.98
C TYR A 94 -6.23 9.31 -3.76
N ALA A 95 -7.02 9.05 -4.81
CA ALA A 95 -8.16 8.12 -4.73
C ALA A 95 -7.75 6.68 -4.39
N ILE A 96 -6.57 6.24 -4.85
CA ILE A 96 -6.05 4.90 -4.56
C ILE A 96 -5.59 4.80 -3.10
N ASP A 97 -4.76 5.73 -2.68
CA ASP A 97 -4.08 5.71 -1.39
C ASP A 97 -5.05 5.93 -0.22
N ASN A 98 -6.13 6.70 -0.44
CA ASN A 98 -7.14 6.99 0.59
C ASN A 98 -8.30 5.98 0.63
N GLN A 99 -8.26 4.89 -0.15
CA GLN A 99 -9.30 3.86 -0.08
C GLN A 99 -9.08 2.96 1.15
N PRO A 100 -10.01 2.91 2.11
CA PRO A 100 -9.88 2.05 3.28
C PRO A 100 -10.04 0.58 2.88
N TYR A 101 -9.04 -0.26 3.21
CA TYR A 101 -9.17 -1.72 3.07
C TYR A 101 -9.79 -2.35 4.33
N LYS A 102 -9.18 -2.09 5.49
CA LYS A 102 -9.71 -2.49 6.80
C LYS A 102 -10.67 -1.43 7.30
N GLY A 103 -11.91 -1.82 7.58
CA GLY A 103 -12.99 -0.93 8.03
C GLY A 103 -13.78 -0.32 6.88
N PHE A 104 -13.63 -0.89 5.68
CA PHE A 104 -14.29 -0.41 4.47
C PHE A 104 -15.80 -0.19 4.67
N TYR A 105 -16.49 -1.12 5.33
CA TYR A 105 -17.95 -1.08 5.52
C TYR A 105 -18.43 0.13 6.33
N GLN A 106 -17.60 0.66 7.23
CA GLN A 106 -17.88 1.87 7.98
C GLN A 106 -17.38 3.10 7.21
N ASP A 107 -16.09 3.14 6.88
CA ASP A 107 -15.44 4.35 6.38
C ASP A 107 -15.96 4.78 4.98
N ALA A 108 -16.35 3.83 4.13
CA ALA A 108 -16.85 4.13 2.79
C ALA A 108 -18.16 4.92 2.80
N PHE A 109 -19.05 4.63 3.75
CA PHE A 109 -20.39 5.23 3.83
C PHE A 109 -20.54 6.23 4.98
N LYS A 110 -19.46 6.45 5.74
CA LYS A 110 -19.42 7.36 6.88
C LYS A 110 -19.91 8.76 6.52
N LEU A 111 -20.78 9.32 7.35
CA LEU A 111 -21.30 10.68 7.21
C LEU A 111 -20.50 11.64 8.10
N LYS A 112 -19.95 12.71 7.52
CA LYS A 112 -19.26 13.70 8.35
C LYS A 112 -20.28 14.45 9.20
N LYS A 113 -20.18 14.30 10.52
CA LYS A 113 -20.89 15.16 11.46
C LYS A 113 -20.42 16.61 11.33
N ILE A 114 -21.37 17.51 11.10
CA ILE A 114 -21.13 18.97 11.04
C ILE A 114 -21.34 19.57 12.43
N ASP A 115 -20.29 19.57 13.24
CA ASP A 115 -20.27 20.17 14.57
C ASP A 115 -19.72 21.60 14.55
N ASN A 116 -19.62 22.21 15.73
CA ASN A 116 -19.16 23.59 15.88
C ASN A 116 -17.71 23.77 15.43
N GLN A 117 -16.85 22.76 15.58
CA GLN A 117 -15.45 22.84 15.17
C GLN A 117 -15.34 22.81 13.64
N ALA A 118 -16.08 21.92 12.97
CA ALA A 118 -16.16 21.89 11.53
C ALA A 118 -16.68 23.23 10.98
N LEU A 119 -17.79 23.74 11.50
CA LEU A 119 -18.35 25.03 11.07
C LEU A 119 -17.41 26.20 11.35
N ALA A 120 -16.76 26.26 12.52
CA ALA A 120 -15.77 27.28 12.86
C ALA A 120 -14.62 27.33 11.85
N TYR A 121 -14.11 26.17 11.44
CA TYR A 121 -13.09 26.05 10.41
C TYR A 121 -13.58 26.57 9.04
N GLU A 122 -14.79 26.17 8.61
CA GLU A 122 -15.34 26.62 7.32
C GLU A 122 -15.68 28.13 7.29
N ILE A 123 -16.03 28.74 8.44
CA ILE A 123 -16.24 30.20 8.56
C ILE A 123 -14.91 30.96 8.49
N SER A 124 -13.90 30.49 9.21
CA SER A 124 -12.64 31.22 9.41
C SER A 124 -11.63 31.07 8.27
N SER A 125 -11.74 30.00 7.48
CA SER A 125 -10.81 29.72 6.39
C SER A 125 -11.05 30.56 5.14
N ASP A 126 -9.95 30.92 4.47
CA ASP A 126 -9.96 31.34 3.07
C ASP A 126 -9.75 30.11 2.19
N HIS A 127 -10.05 30.22 0.90
CA HIS A 127 -9.71 29.18 -0.06
C HIS A 127 -8.19 28.90 -0.04
N TYR A 128 -7.79 27.63 0.02
CA TYR A 128 -6.37 27.24 0.15
C TYR A 128 -5.48 27.75 -1.01
N LEU A 129 -6.07 27.94 -2.20
CA LEU A 129 -5.38 28.53 -3.36
C LEU A 129 -5.26 30.06 -3.31
N ALA A 130 -6.03 30.76 -2.46
CA ALA A 130 -6.04 32.22 -2.45
C ALA A 130 -4.67 32.80 -2.08
N ASN A 131 -4.05 32.29 -1.01
CA ASN A 131 -2.71 32.75 -0.63
C ASN A 131 -1.69 32.41 -1.72
N TRP A 132 -1.67 31.18 -2.21
CA TRP A 132 -0.69 30.72 -3.21
C TRP A 132 -0.75 31.51 -4.53
N LEU A 133 -1.95 31.85 -5.00
CA LEU A 133 -2.15 32.59 -6.25
C LEU A 133 -1.96 34.10 -6.10
N LEU A 134 -2.48 34.70 -5.03
CA LEU A 134 -2.65 36.16 -4.96
C LEU A 134 -1.58 36.86 -4.12
N TYR A 135 -1.11 36.23 -3.04
CA TYR A 135 -0.38 36.95 -1.99
C TYR A 135 1.00 36.36 -1.69
N ARG A 136 1.10 35.02 -1.61
CA ARG A 136 2.27 34.25 -1.12
C ARG A 136 2.79 34.75 0.23
N GLU A 137 1.87 35.17 1.08
CA GLU A 137 2.16 35.79 2.36
C GLU A 137 2.47 34.72 3.43
N ASN A 138 3.46 34.98 4.27
CA ASN A 138 3.67 34.25 5.52
C ASN A 138 3.04 35.04 6.67
N LYS A 139 1.99 34.47 7.28
CA LYS A 139 1.28 35.12 8.39
C LYS A 139 2.17 35.50 9.58
N ALA A 140 3.30 34.82 9.80
CA ALA A 140 4.24 35.16 10.87
C ALA A 140 5.08 36.41 10.56
N ASN A 141 5.22 36.76 9.29
CA ASN A 141 6.06 37.85 8.79
C ASN A 141 5.27 38.92 8.04
N SER A 142 3.94 38.94 8.14
CA SER A 142 3.05 39.83 7.37
C SER A 142 3.46 41.30 7.42
N ASP A 143 3.94 41.77 8.58
CA ASP A 143 4.36 43.17 8.79
C ASP A 143 5.68 43.55 8.06
N PHE A 144 6.41 42.54 7.57
CA PHE A 144 7.67 42.65 6.84
C PHE A 144 7.55 42.23 5.37
N GLU A 145 6.34 41.97 4.90
CA GLU A 145 6.02 41.55 3.54
C GLU A 145 5.19 42.64 2.83
N GLU A 146 5.18 42.60 1.51
CA GLU A 146 4.31 43.41 0.66
C GLU A 146 2.98 42.70 0.41
N GLU A 147 2.00 43.41 -0.16
CA GLU A 147 0.65 42.85 -0.37
C GLU A 147 0.61 41.63 -1.29
N THR A 148 1.62 41.47 -2.14
CA THR A 148 1.78 40.38 -3.11
C THR A 148 3.27 40.15 -3.42
N PHE A 149 3.59 39.11 -4.17
CA PHE A 149 4.95 38.82 -4.65
C PHE A 149 5.24 39.55 -5.97
N LEU A 150 6.52 39.79 -6.28
CA LEU A 150 6.91 40.72 -7.35
C LEU A 150 6.38 40.34 -8.74
N ASP A 151 6.35 39.06 -9.10
CA ASP A 151 5.79 38.62 -10.38
C ASP A 151 4.32 39.03 -10.53
N MET A 152 3.53 38.88 -9.46
CA MET A 152 2.13 39.27 -9.44
C MET A 152 1.97 40.79 -9.44
N PHE A 153 2.87 41.54 -8.78
CA PHE A 153 2.89 43.00 -8.89
C PHE A 153 3.11 43.47 -10.34
N ILE A 154 4.06 42.86 -11.07
CA ILE A 154 4.30 43.17 -12.49
C ILE A 154 3.07 42.84 -13.34
N TYR A 155 2.45 41.67 -13.12
CA TYR A 155 1.18 41.30 -13.75
C TYR A 155 0.08 42.34 -13.51
N GLN A 156 -0.13 42.73 -12.26
CA GLN A 156 -1.15 43.71 -11.86
C GLN A 156 -0.89 45.07 -12.47
N ALA A 157 0.37 45.51 -12.52
CA ALA A 157 0.76 46.76 -13.16
C ALA A 157 0.38 46.77 -14.65
N ALA A 158 0.57 45.67 -15.38
CA ALA A 158 0.13 45.57 -16.77
C ALA A 158 -1.40 45.51 -16.91
N SER A 159 -2.07 44.64 -16.14
CA SER A 159 -3.53 44.45 -16.22
C SER A 159 -4.31 45.73 -15.89
N LYS A 160 -3.88 46.48 -14.86
CA LYS A 160 -4.47 47.78 -14.46
C LYS A 160 -4.24 48.89 -15.49
N ASN A 161 -3.27 48.74 -16.39
CA ASN A 161 -2.96 49.70 -17.45
C ASN A 161 -3.32 49.19 -18.85
N ASN A 162 -4.07 48.09 -18.97
CA ASN A 162 -4.48 47.48 -20.25
C ASN A 162 -3.31 47.12 -21.18
N LYS A 163 -2.12 46.79 -20.62
CA LYS A 163 -0.99 46.29 -21.40
C LYS A 163 -1.16 44.78 -21.64
N PRO A 164 -0.89 44.26 -22.84
CA PRO A 164 -0.85 42.81 -23.10
C PRO A 164 0.18 42.11 -22.21
N ILE A 165 -0.10 40.85 -21.87
CA ILE A 165 0.72 40.01 -21.00
C ILE A 165 1.08 38.73 -21.76
N TYR A 166 2.36 38.48 -21.96
CA TYR A 166 2.89 37.30 -22.62
C TYR A 166 3.44 36.29 -21.61
N SER A 167 3.26 35.00 -21.90
CA SER A 167 3.90 33.90 -21.19
C SER A 167 5.18 33.50 -21.92
N LEU A 168 6.32 33.49 -21.23
CA LEU A 168 7.59 33.05 -21.82
C LEU A 168 7.76 31.54 -21.79
N GLU A 169 6.94 30.83 -21.02
CA GLU A 169 6.90 29.38 -20.96
C GLU A 169 5.46 28.88 -21.02
N TYR A 170 5.32 27.58 -21.31
CA TYR A 170 4.02 26.88 -21.29
C TYR A 170 4.03 25.86 -20.16
N PHE A 171 2.95 25.78 -19.39
CA PHE A 171 2.89 24.94 -18.19
C PHE A 171 3.23 23.47 -18.48
N GLU A 172 2.70 22.88 -19.56
CA GLU A 172 2.98 21.48 -19.93
C GLU A 172 4.48 21.20 -20.07
N LYS A 173 5.22 22.14 -20.67
CA LYS A 173 6.66 22.01 -20.87
C LYS A 173 7.41 22.25 -19.58
N THR A 174 7.02 23.26 -18.80
CA THR A 174 7.67 23.60 -17.53
C THR A 174 7.44 22.51 -16.48
N ASP A 175 6.25 21.91 -16.40
CA ASP A 175 5.94 20.75 -15.55
C ASP A 175 6.86 19.57 -15.89
N LYS A 176 6.96 19.22 -17.17
CA LYS A 176 7.87 18.15 -17.64
C LYS A 176 9.32 18.41 -17.23
N LEU A 177 9.83 19.63 -17.43
CA LEU A 177 11.19 20.00 -17.03
C LEU A 177 11.37 19.95 -15.51
N THR A 178 10.39 20.44 -14.75
CA THR A 178 10.37 20.39 -13.29
C THR A 178 10.44 18.95 -12.80
N ARG A 179 9.67 18.04 -13.41
CA ARG A 179 9.72 16.62 -13.07
C ARG A 179 11.10 16.03 -13.40
N LEU A 180 11.63 16.28 -14.60
CA LEU A 180 12.98 15.84 -14.97
C LEU A 180 14.07 16.36 -14.02
N ALA A 181 13.91 17.55 -13.44
CA ALA A 181 14.82 18.11 -12.44
C ALA A 181 14.89 17.29 -11.13
N TYR A 182 13.82 16.55 -10.80
CA TYR A 182 13.74 15.68 -9.62
C TYR A 182 14.29 14.26 -9.87
N LEU A 183 14.67 13.91 -11.10
CA LEU A 183 15.32 12.62 -11.36
C LEU A 183 16.66 12.54 -10.61
N PRO A 184 17.00 11.37 -10.04
CA PRO A 184 18.26 11.20 -9.33
C PRO A 184 19.44 11.41 -10.28
N ASP A 185 20.44 12.18 -9.86
CA ASP A 185 21.72 12.27 -10.59
C ASP A 185 22.47 10.92 -10.53
N MET A 186 23.11 10.55 -11.64
CA MET A 186 23.96 9.35 -11.76
C MET A 186 25.28 9.46 -10.97
N GLU A 187 25.66 10.67 -10.57
CA GLU A 187 26.82 10.98 -9.75
C GLU A 187 26.37 11.84 -8.58
N ASP A 188 26.87 11.52 -7.39
CA ASP A 188 26.55 12.30 -6.20
C ASP A 188 27.38 13.59 -6.24
N LYS A 189 26.72 14.73 -6.07
CA LYS A 189 27.37 16.04 -6.11
C LYS A 189 27.71 16.50 -4.69
N GLU A 190 28.99 16.70 -4.42
CA GLU A 190 29.43 17.24 -3.13
C GLU A 190 29.36 18.76 -3.09
N MET A 191 28.96 19.30 -1.93
CA MET A 191 28.99 20.73 -1.68
C MET A 191 30.46 21.23 -1.65
N PRO A 192 30.81 22.29 -2.40
CA PRO A 192 32.15 22.86 -2.38
C PRO A 192 32.57 23.39 -1.00
N ASP A 193 33.88 23.37 -0.71
CA ASP A 193 34.43 23.78 0.59
C ASP A 193 34.18 25.24 0.96
N TRP A 194 34.15 26.15 -0.03
CA TRP A 194 33.84 27.55 0.22
C TRP A 194 32.40 27.72 0.74
N LEU A 195 31.46 26.97 0.17
CA LEU A 195 30.06 27.01 0.56
C LEU A 195 29.83 26.32 1.89
N LYS A 196 30.48 25.17 2.13
CA LYS A 196 30.53 24.50 3.45
C LYS A 196 30.99 25.42 4.59
N LYS A 197 31.85 26.40 4.30
CA LYS A 197 32.27 27.40 5.30
C LYS A 197 31.20 28.45 5.52
N MET A 198 30.62 29.00 4.45
CA MET A 198 29.59 30.03 4.52
C MET A 198 28.30 29.52 5.20
N THR A 199 27.91 28.26 4.94
CA THR A 199 26.71 27.65 5.53
C THR A 199 26.83 27.32 7.02
N LYS A 200 28.02 27.48 7.63
CA LYS A 200 28.18 27.43 9.09
C LYS A 200 27.69 28.70 9.78
N GLU A 201 27.70 29.83 9.08
CA GLU A 201 27.39 31.15 9.64
C GLU A 201 26.03 31.67 9.19
N LYS A 202 25.60 31.33 7.98
CA LYS A 202 24.34 31.79 7.37
C LYS A 202 23.59 30.63 6.73
N SER A 203 22.26 30.73 6.71
CA SER A 203 21.46 29.77 5.95
C SER A 203 21.67 29.97 4.44
N GLU A 204 21.38 28.94 3.64
CA GLU A 204 21.44 29.02 2.17
C GLU A 204 20.55 30.15 1.63
N TYR A 205 19.38 30.34 2.23
CA TYR A 205 18.45 31.42 1.91
C TYR A 205 19.05 32.80 2.17
N ASP A 206 19.75 32.98 3.30
CA ASP A 206 20.40 34.25 3.63
C ASP A 206 21.51 34.59 2.63
N LEU A 207 22.29 33.59 2.20
CA LEU A 207 23.35 33.78 1.21
C LEU A 207 22.79 34.22 -0.15
N ILE A 208 21.72 33.59 -0.62
CA ILE A 208 21.04 33.97 -1.87
C ILE A 208 20.43 35.36 -1.73
N SER A 209 19.78 35.65 -0.59
CA SER A 209 19.19 36.95 -0.31
C SER A 209 20.23 38.07 -0.26
N ASP A 210 21.40 37.83 0.35
CA ASP A 210 22.51 38.77 0.38
C ASP A 210 23.02 39.08 -1.03
N ALA A 211 23.22 38.04 -1.86
CA ALA A 211 23.63 38.19 -3.25
C ALA A 211 22.60 38.99 -4.07
N TYR A 212 21.30 38.73 -3.86
CA TYR A 212 20.22 39.47 -4.51
C TYR A 212 20.17 40.94 -4.08
N ARG A 213 20.31 41.25 -2.78
CA ARG A 213 20.42 42.65 -2.29
C ARG A 213 21.63 43.36 -2.87
N ALA A 214 22.74 42.65 -2.98
CA ALA A 214 23.95 43.16 -3.61
C ALA A 214 23.84 43.27 -5.14
N GLN A 215 22.75 42.78 -5.75
CA GLN A 215 22.55 42.67 -7.20
C GLN A 215 23.70 41.93 -7.90
N ASP A 216 24.29 40.96 -7.22
CA ASP A 216 25.44 40.17 -7.67
C ASP A 216 24.94 38.86 -8.30
N LEU A 217 24.65 38.91 -9.61
CA LEU A 217 24.15 37.74 -10.33
C LEU A 217 25.22 36.65 -10.47
N ASP A 218 26.51 37.01 -10.47
CA ASP A 218 27.61 36.04 -10.52
C ASP A 218 27.64 35.17 -9.26
N MET A 219 27.38 35.77 -8.09
CA MET A 219 27.25 35.04 -6.83
C MET A 219 25.98 34.18 -6.80
N ILE A 220 24.84 34.68 -7.30
CA ILE A 220 23.60 33.88 -7.40
C ILE A 220 23.83 32.63 -8.26
N ASP A 221 24.43 32.77 -9.44
CA ASP A 221 24.74 31.62 -10.30
C ASP A 221 25.68 30.61 -9.61
N SER A 222 26.68 31.11 -8.88
CA SER A 222 27.65 30.28 -8.18
C SER A 222 27.02 29.51 -7.01
N LEU A 223 26.14 30.16 -6.23
CA LEU A 223 25.36 29.53 -5.16
C LEU A 223 24.41 28.47 -5.73
N GLN A 224 23.62 28.82 -6.75
CA GLN A 224 22.68 27.88 -7.37
C GLN A 224 23.42 26.67 -7.96
N SER A 225 24.53 26.93 -8.65
CA SER A 225 25.39 25.89 -9.21
C SER A 225 26.00 24.98 -8.15
N ALA A 226 26.22 25.45 -6.93
CA ALA A 226 26.79 24.66 -5.85
C ALA A 226 25.73 23.89 -5.05
N LEU A 227 24.55 24.48 -4.86
CA LEU A 227 23.46 23.94 -4.03
C LEU A 227 22.56 22.93 -4.76
N SER A 228 22.43 23.05 -6.08
CA SER A 228 21.51 22.22 -6.86
C SER A 228 22.16 21.00 -7.51
N THR A 229 21.36 19.95 -7.74
CA THR A 229 21.75 18.77 -8.51
C THR A 229 22.04 19.14 -9.98
N TYR A 230 22.76 18.28 -10.70
CA TYR A 230 23.05 18.48 -12.13
C TYR A 230 21.75 18.51 -12.95
N ASN A 231 20.84 17.55 -12.71
CA ASN A 231 19.53 17.55 -13.35
C ASN A 231 18.72 18.81 -13.01
N ASN A 232 18.74 19.28 -11.76
CA ASN A 232 18.02 20.49 -11.38
C ASN A 232 18.54 21.73 -12.12
N ILE A 233 19.85 21.97 -12.13
CA ILE A 233 20.43 23.12 -12.86
C ILE A 233 20.10 23.03 -14.36
N LYS A 234 20.25 21.84 -14.95
CA LYS A 234 19.97 21.63 -16.37
C LYS A 234 18.53 21.98 -16.73
N TYR A 235 17.56 21.39 -16.03
CA TYR A 235 16.15 21.48 -16.42
C TYR A 235 15.42 22.69 -15.81
N MET A 236 15.81 23.16 -14.62
CA MET A 236 15.20 24.34 -14.00
C MET A 236 15.83 25.66 -14.43
N LEU A 237 17.07 25.67 -14.95
CA LEU A 237 17.70 26.87 -15.48
C LEU A 237 18.01 26.77 -16.96
N TYR A 238 18.93 25.90 -17.38
CA TYR A 238 19.52 26.01 -18.73
C TYR A 238 18.51 25.77 -19.86
N GLU A 239 17.70 24.71 -19.78
CA GLU A 239 16.68 24.43 -20.80
C GLU A 239 15.57 25.50 -20.80
N ARG A 240 15.18 26.00 -19.63
CA ARG A 240 14.20 27.08 -19.46
C ARG A 240 14.71 28.40 -20.03
N ASN A 241 15.98 28.75 -19.79
CA ASN A 241 16.63 29.95 -20.33
C ASN A 241 16.58 29.98 -21.86
N ILE A 242 16.83 28.84 -22.52
CA ILE A 242 16.77 28.73 -23.97
C ILE A 242 15.34 29.02 -24.47
N ILE A 243 14.33 28.43 -23.81
CA ILE A 243 12.92 28.64 -24.16
C ILE A 243 12.52 30.11 -23.99
N MET A 244 12.84 30.70 -22.85
CA MET A 244 12.53 32.10 -22.56
C MET A 244 13.23 33.04 -23.54
N ALA A 245 14.52 32.84 -23.82
CA ALA A 245 15.27 33.68 -24.77
C ALA A 245 14.73 33.57 -26.20
N LEU A 246 14.25 32.38 -26.61
CA LEU A 246 13.59 32.19 -27.91
C LEU A 246 12.25 32.93 -27.98
N ASN A 247 11.43 32.85 -26.93
CA ASN A 247 10.13 33.50 -26.90
C ASN A 247 10.25 35.03 -26.78
N ILE A 248 11.21 35.54 -25.99
CA ILE A 248 11.56 36.96 -25.96
C ILE A 248 11.93 37.45 -27.36
N ASP A 249 12.87 36.78 -28.03
CA ASP A 249 13.31 37.12 -29.39
C ASP A 249 12.15 37.10 -30.40
N SER A 250 11.27 36.10 -30.32
CA SER A 250 10.11 35.98 -31.21
C SER A 250 9.13 37.14 -31.06
N ILE A 251 8.91 37.65 -29.84
CA ILE A 251 7.95 38.72 -29.57
C ILE A 251 8.56 40.08 -29.93
N ILE A 252 9.80 40.37 -29.52
CA ILE A 252 10.40 41.68 -29.79
C ILE A 252 10.64 41.92 -31.29
N LYS A 253 10.81 40.86 -32.08
CA LYS A 253 10.87 40.92 -33.55
C LYS A 253 9.58 41.36 -34.23
N THR A 254 8.43 41.30 -33.54
CA THR A 254 7.17 41.87 -34.05
C THR A 254 7.03 43.35 -33.73
N ASN A 255 8.14 44.06 -33.47
CA ASN A 255 8.19 45.45 -33.01
C ASN A 255 7.35 45.71 -31.75
N THR A 256 7.19 44.70 -30.89
CA THR A 256 6.51 44.84 -29.59
C THR A 256 7.56 44.98 -28.50
N SER A 257 7.67 46.16 -27.89
CA SER A 257 8.59 46.36 -26.77
C SER A 257 8.06 45.68 -25.49
N LEU A 258 8.94 45.00 -24.77
CA LEU A 258 8.59 44.18 -23.60
C LEU A 258 9.24 44.67 -22.31
N PHE A 259 8.50 44.60 -21.21
CA PHE A 259 9.07 44.51 -19.87
C PHE A 259 8.98 43.06 -19.38
N ILE A 260 10.11 42.42 -19.21
CA ILE A 260 10.25 40.99 -18.93
C ILE A 260 10.60 40.79 -17.45
N GLY A 261 9.77 40.04 -16.72
CA GLY A 261 10.06 39.61 -15.34
C GLY A 261 10.36 38.12 -15.27
N ILE A 262 11.60 37.77 -14.96
CA ILE A 262 12.06 36.37 -14.77
C ILE A 262 13.00 36.29 -13.57
N GLY A 263 13.18 35.11 -12.98
CA GLY A 263 14.05 34.91 -11.82
C GLY A 263 15.49 35.34 -12.07
N ALA A 264 16.12 36.01 -11.10
CA ALA A 264 17.48 36.52 -11.23
C ALA A 264 18.52 35.41 -11.57
N ALA A 265 18.28 34.18 -11.11
CA ALA A 265 19.13 33.02 -11.43
C ALA A 265 19.14 32.65 -12.93
N HIS A 266 18.17 33.12 -13.72
CA HIS A 266 18.09 32.86 -15.16
C HIS A 266 18.96 33.80 -16.00
N LEU A 267 19.48 34.88 -15.43
CA LEU A 267 20.11 35.97 -16.19
C LEU A 267 21.60 35.79 -16.56
N PRO A 268 22.49 35.38 -15.64
CA PRO A 268 23.94 35.58 -15.81
C PRO A 268 24.65 34.46 -16.59
N LYS A 269 25.90 34.74 -16.97
CA LYS A 269 26.87 33.83 -17.62
C LYS A 269 26.42 33.25 -18.96
N ASP A 270 27.19 32.28 -19.45
CA ASP A 270 27.11 31.77 -20.82
C ASP A 270 25.74 31.20 -21.20
N LYS A 271 25.07 30.54 -20.25
CA LYS A 271 23.75 29.93 -20.43
C LYS A 271 22.60 30.79 -19.90
N GLY A 272 22.89 32.01 -19.44
CA GLY A 272 21.88 32.96 -18.97
C GLY A 272 21.19 33.69 -20.11
N VAL A 273 19.95 34.14 -19.88
CA VAL A 273 19.12 34.83 -20.88
C VAL A 273 19.81 36.07 -21.44
N ILE A 274 20.59 36.81 -20.65
CA ILE A 274 21.35 37.99 -21.11
C ILE A 274 22.29 37.60 -22.25
N ASN A 275 23.09 36.54 -22.04
CA ASN A 275 24.05 36.11 -23.03
C ASN A 275 23.37 35.47 -24.26
N LEU A 276 22.30 34.71 -24.05
CA LEU A 276 21.52 34.12 -25.15
C LEU A 276 20.90 35.19 -26.07
N LEU A 277 20.45 36.33 -25.52
CA LEU A 277 19.97 37.45 -26.32
C LEU A 277 21.12 38.20 -27.03
N ARG A 278 22.28 38.36 -26.38
CA ARG A 278 23.46 38.93 -27.04
C ARG A 278 23.91 38.09 -28.24
N GLN A 279 23.90 36.76 -28.11
CA GLN A 279 24.18 35.83 -29.20
C GLN A 279 23.18 35.95 -30.36
N LYS A 280 21.96 36.42 -30.09
CA LYS A 280 20.93 36.70 -31.12
C LYS A 280 21.07 38.07 -31.80
N GLY A 281 22.09 38.85 -31.43
CA GLY A 281 22.41 40.14 -32.04
C GLY A 281 21.92 41.37 -31.28
N TYR A 282 21.29 41.20 -30.11
CA TYR A 282 20.86 42.33 -29.29
C TYR A 282 21.99 42.89 -28.43
N THR A 283 21.94 44.20 -28.16
CA THR A 283 22.74 44.82 -27.11
C THR A 283 21.97 44.72 -25.81
N VAL A 284 22.57 44.12 -24.77
CA VAL A 284 21.94 43.98 -23.45
C VAL A 284 22.84 44.60 -22.38
N LYS A 285 22.37 45.66 -21.71
CA LYS A 285 23.16 46.47 -20.75
C LYS A 285 22.44 46.65 -19.41
N ALA A 286 23.17 46.55 -18.30
CA ALA A 286 22.63 46.81 -16.97
C ALA A 286 22.28 48.30 -16.80
N LEU A 287 21.16 48.58 -16.13
CA LEU A 287 20.76 49.93 -15.73
C LEU A 287 21.05 50.16 -14.24
N PRO A 288 21.38 51.39 -13.84
CA PRO A 288 21.50 51.74 -12.44
C PRO A 288 20.15 51.65 -11.72
N VAL A 289 20.18 51.52 -10.39
CA VAL A 289 18.98 51.53 -9.55
C VAL A 289 18.99 52.80 -8.71
N THR A 290 18.05 53.70 -8.98
CA THR A 290 17.84 54.92 -8.20
C THR A 290 16.63 54.77 -7.29
N ILE A 291 16.87 54.57 -5.99
CA ILE A 291 15.80 54.51 -4.98
C ILE A 291 15.54 55.89 -4.44
N SER A 292 14.32 56.38 -4.62
CA SER A 292 13.91 57.71 -4.17
C SER A 292 12.54 57.66 -3.49
N LYS A 293 12.09 58.80 -2.96
CA LYS A 293 10.71 58.92 -2.49
C LYS A 293 9.71 58.65 -3.62
N LYS A 294 10.01 59.10 -4.85
CA LYS A 294 9.17 58.89 -6.03
C LYS A 294 8.98 57.40 -6.33
N SER A 295 10.04 56.59 -6.30
CA SER A 295 9.89 55.15 -6.58
C SER A 295 9.08 54.41 -5.50
N LYS A 296 9.16 54.82 -4.23
CA LYS A 296 8.30 54.31 -3.15
C LYS A 296 6.84 54.73 -3.32
N ASP A 297 6.60 56.00 -3.64
CA ASP A 297 5.25 56.54 -3.86
C ASP A 297 4.58 55.83 -5.06
N GLU A 298 5.34 55.44 -6.10
CA GLU A 298 4.83 54.64 -7.22
C GLU A 298 4.28 53.28 -6.78
N ILE A 299 4.98 52.54 -5.90
CA ILE A 299 4.51 51.27 -5.34
C ILE A 299 3.15 51.47 -4.67
N GLU A 300 3.06 52.44 -3.74
CA GLU A 300 1.80 52.75 -3.05
C GLU A 300 0.68 53.16 -4.02
N ASN A 301 1.00 53.97 -5.04
CA ASN A 301 0.04 54.39 -6.06
C ASN A 301 -0.50 53.19 -6.86
N PHE A 302 0.35 52.20 -7.17
CA PHE A 302 -0.07 50.96 -7.83
C PHE A 302 -0.99 50.12 -6.94
N HIS A 303 -0.73 50.03 -5.63
CA HIS A 303 -1.60 49.33 -4.67
C HIS A 303 -2.97 50.01 -4.55
N LYS A 304 -2.99 51.35 -4.43
CA LYS A 304 -4.21 52.17 -4.33
C LYS A 304 -5.05 52.16 -5.62
N LYS A 305 -4.42 52.08 -6.80
CA LYS A 305 -5.12 52.02 -8.08
C LYS A 305 -5.90 50.70 -8.19
N LYS A 306 -7.23 50.78 -8.26
CA LYS A 306 -8.11 49.63 -8.54
C LYS A 306 -8.73 49.79 -9.94
N LYS A 307 -8.96 48.66 -10.61
CA LYS A 307 -9.63 48.58 -11.92
C LYS A 307 -11.01 47.94 -11.72
N GLN A 308 -12.05 48.64 -12.13
CA GLN A 308 -13.38 48.05 -12.17
C GLN A 308 -13.44 47.01 -13.29
N LEU A 309 -13.96 45.82 -12.96
CA LEU A 309 -14.06 44.70 -13.89
C LEU A 309 -15.53 44.30 -14.06
N PRO A 310 -15.97 43.96 -15.28
CA PRO A 310 -17.35 43.58 -15.51
C PRO A 310 -17.60 42.12 -15.07
N TYR A 311 -18.73 41.88 -14.40
CA TYR A 311 -19.16 40.56 -13.94
C TYR A 311 -19.88 39.80 -15.06
N LEU A 312 -19.12 39.36 -16.08
CA LEU A 312 -19.68 38.77 -17.30
C LEU A 312 -19.70 37.24 -17.29
N ASN A 313 -18.83 36.59 -16.53
CA ASN A 313 -18.74 35.13 -16.54
C ASN A 313 -19.83 34.54 -15.64
N GLU A 314 -20.81 33.90 -16.26
CA GLU A 314 -21.88 33.17 -15.58
C GLU A 314 -21.39 31.79 -15.14
N PHE A 315 -21.75 31.39 -13.92
CA PHE A 315 -21.53 30.06 -13.39
C PHE A 315 -22.82 29.55 -12.74
N GLU A 316 -23.18 28.30 -13.01
CA GLU A 316 -24.42 27.69 -12.55
C GLU A 316 -24.19 26.26 -12.05
N THR A 317 -24.86 25.90 -10.97
CA THR A 317 -24.94 24.57 -10.38
C THR A 317 -26.40 24.12 -10.28
N GLU A 318 -26.64 22.96 -9.69
CA GLU A 318 -27.98 22.47 -9.39
C GLU A 318 -28.74 23.34 -8.38
N PHE A 319 -28.04 24.17 -7.58
CA PHE A 319 -28.65 25.00 -6.52
C PHE A 319 -28.50 26.50 -6.69
N PHE A 320 -27.48 26.99 -7.37
CA PHE A 320 -27.25 28.43 -7.49
C PHE A 320 -26.66 28.82 -8.84
N SER A 321 -26.86 30.08 -9.19
CA SER A 321 -26.12 30.75 -10.26
C SER A 321 -25.51 32.05 -9.75
N LEU A 322 -24.39 32.47 -10.32
CA LEU A 322 -23.71 33.71 -9.98
C LEU A 322 -22.93 34.25 -11.18
N LYS A 323 -22.46 35.50 -11.07
CA LYS A 323 -21.52 36.09 -12.03
C LYS A 323 -20.23 36.50 -11.33
N VAL A 324 -19.11 36.28 -11.99
CA VAL A 324 -17.77 36.69 -11.53
C VAL A 324 -16.99 37.38 -12.66
N PRO A 325 -15.99 38.22 -12.34
CA PRO A 325 -15.14 38.83 -13.35
C PRO A 325 -14.20 37.83 -14.03
N GLY A 326 -13.78 36.78 -13.29
CA GLY A 326 -12.94 35.69 -13.77
C GLY A 326 -13.74 34.39 -14.00
N LYS A 327 -13.05 33.27 -14.19
CA LYS A 327 -13.67 31.94 -14.29
C LYS A 327 -13.84 31.34 -12.89
N MET A 328 -15.00 30.72 -12.65
CA MET A 328 -15.27 29.95 -11.43
C MET A 328 -14.85 28.49 -11.63
N TYR A 329 -14.12 27.94 -10.67
CA TYR A 329 -13.63 26.55 -10.68
C TYR A 329 -14.23 25.76 -9.52
N GLU A 330 -14.70 24.53 -9.77
CA GLU A 330 -14.88 23.55 -8.70
C GLU A 330 -13.53 22.91 -8.40
N THR A 331 -13.09 22.98 -7.15
CA THR A 331 -11.74 22.55 -6.72
C THR A 331 -11.83 21.37 -5.75
N PRO A 332 -10.74 20.60 -5.58
CA PRO A 332 -10.69 19.54 -4.58
C PRO A 332 -11.11 20.00 -3.18
N SER A 333 -11.99 19.22 -2.54
CA SER A 333 -12.64 19.54 -1.27
C SER A 333 -12.79 18.31 -0.36
N LEU A 334 -13.17 18.54 0.90
CA LEU A 334 -13.54 17.48 1.84
C LEU A 334 -14.86 16.81 1.41
N ASN A 335 -15.03 15.51 1.71
CA ASN A 335 -16.16 14.69 1.25
C ASN A 335 -17.58 15.26 1.54
N HIS A 336 -17.71 16.09 2.57
CA HIS A 336 -18.98 16.66 2.99
C HIS A 336 -19.29 18.02 2.36
N GLN A 337 -18.43 18.52 1.47
CA GLN A 337 -18.61 19.84 0.85
C GLN A 337 -18.18 19.89 -0.61
N ARG A 338 -18.71 20.87 -1.34
CA ARG A 338 -18.21 21.31 -2.65
C ARG A 338 -17.61 22.70 -2.50
N LEU A 339 -16.41 22.89 -3.04
CA LEU A 339 -15.68 24.15 -2.92
C LEU A 339 -15.45 24.77 -4.29
N PHE A 340 -15.98 25.97 -4.46
CA PHE A 340 -15.85 26.73 -5.70
C PHE A 340 -15.00 27.97 -5.47
N PHE A 341 -14.17 28.32 -6.45
CA PHE A 341 -13.22 29.42 -6.32
C PHE A 341 -12.99 30.15 -7.65
N SER A 342 -12.96 31.49 -7.60
CA SER A 342 -12.57 32.36 -8.70
C SER A 342 -11.57 33.40 -8.18
N PRO A 343 -10.28 33.29 -8.51
CA PRO A 343 -9.33 34.36 -8.22
C PRO A 343 -9.57 35.55 -9.16
N GLU A 344 -9.40 36.77 -8.63
CA GLU A 344 -9.41 38.01 -9.38
C GLU A 344 -8.04 38.67 -9.21
N LEU A 345 -7.15 38.35 -10.15
CA LEU A 345 -5.72 38.63 -10.04
C LEU A 345 -5.39 40.13 -10.18
N THR A 346 -6.23 40.92 -10.84
CA THR A 346 -5.92 42.33 -11.19
C THR A 346 -5.94 43.24 -9.98
N ASN A 347 -6.93 43.11 -9.10
CA ASN A 347 -7.01 43.90 -7.87
C ASN A 347 -6.58 43.12 -6.62
N GLY A 348 -6.19 41.85 -6.76
CA GLY A 348 -5.81 41.00 -5.64
C GLY A 348 -7.02 40.64 -4.79
N SER A 349 -8.13 40.24 -5.42
CA SER A 349 -9.36 39.80 -4.75
C SER A 349 -9.74 38.38 -5.16
N PHE A 350 -10.71 37.79 -4.48
CA PHE A 350 -11.23 36.46 -4.81
C PHE A 350 -12.70 36.29 -4.43
N PHE A 351 -13.33 35.33 -5.08
CA PHE A 351 -14.69 34.89 -4.82
C PHE A 351 -14.66 33.40 -4.51
N MET A 352 -15.39 32.97 -3.49
CA MET A 352 -15.54 31.56 -3.16
C MET A 352 -16.97 31.22 -2.76
N VAL A 353 -17.36 29.98 -3.02
CA VAL A 353 -18.59 29.39 -2.52
C VAL A 353 -18.24 28.08 -1.86
N ASN A 354 -18.59 27.94 -0.58
CA ASN A 354 -18.56 26.68 0.12
C ASN A 354 -19.99 26.13 0.26
N GLN A 355 -20.26 24.95 -0.29
CA GLN A 355 -21.53 24.25 -0.16
C GLN A 355 -21.34 23.04 0.76
N ILE A 356 -21.89 23.10 1.96
CA ILE A 356 -21.70 22.10 3.03
C ILE A 356 -22.95 21.24 3.14
N SER A 357 -22.83 19.91 3.02
CA SER A 357 -23.91 18.94 3.29
C SER A 357 -24.18 18.84 4.79
N THR A 358 -25.44 19.00 5.20
CA THR A 358 -25.80 19.00 6.63
C THR A 358 -26.12 17.61 7.19
N TYR A 359 -26.57 16.69 6.33
CA TYR A 359 -27.05 15.36 6.71
C TYR A 359 -28.08 15.37 7.86
N THR A 360 -28.80 16.47 8.05
CA THR A 360 -29.60 16.70 9.26
C THR A 360 -30.74 15.70 9.42
N TYR A 361 -31.29 15.18 8.31
CA TYR A 361 -32.37 14.21 8.33
C TYR A 361 -31.98 12.87 8.97
N PHE A 362 -30.69 12.49 8.95
CA PHE A 362 -30.20 11.31 9.66
C PHE A 362 -29.92 11.55 11.16
N ASN A 363 -29.70 12.80 11.57
CA ASN A 363 -29.08 13.16 12.86
C ASN A 363 -30.04 13.89 13.83
N GLN A 364 -31.32 13.52 13.87
CA GLN A 364 -32.41 14.27 14.52
C GLN A 364 -32.32 14.45 16.05
N THR A 365 -31.28 13.93 16.72
CA THR A 365 -30.98 14.32 18.11
C THR A 365 -30.46 15.75 18.28
N ASN A 366 -30.23 16.47 17.18
CA ASN A 366 -30.16 17.93 17.16
C ASN A 366 -30.86 18.39 15.88
N SER A 367 -32.10 18.87 15.98
CA SER A 367 -32.66 19.84 15.05
C SER A 367 -31.80 21.12 15.12
N ALA A 368 -30.58 21.03 14.59
CA ALA A 368 -29.61 22.10 14.60
C ALA A 368 -30.21 23.20 13.74
N ASN A 369 -30.78 24.21 14.39
CA ASN A 369 -31.02 25.48 13.74
C ASN A 369 -29.63 26.04 13.37
N TYR A 370 -29.14 25.70 12.17
CA TYR A 370 -27.81 26.09 11.71
C TYR A 370 -27.69 27.61 11.62
N GLU A 371 -28.80 28.34 11.51
CA GLU A 371 -28.85 29.79 11.66
C GLU A 371 -28.29 30.22 13.03
N VAL A 372 -28.80 29.62 14.11
CA VAL A 372 -28.37 29.91 15.49
C VAL A 372 -26.93 29.44 15.74
N LYS A 373 -26.55 28.27 15.21
CA LYS A 373 -25.18 27.77 15.35
C LYS A 373 -24.16 28.64 14.63
N ILE A 374 -24.44 29.05 13.38
CA ILE A 374 -23.55 29.95 12.66
C ILE A 374 -23.47 31.28 13.41
N ASP A 375 -24.61 31.86 13.80
CA ASP A 375 -24.64 33.16 14.49
C ASP A 375 -23.79 33.19 15.76
N SER A 376 -23.82 32.11 16.57
CA SER A 376 -23.00 32.01 17.78
C SER A 376 -21.51 31.86 17.50
N LEU A 377 -21.14 31.31 16.34
CA LEU A 377 -19.74 31.12 15.93
C LEU A 377 -19.13 32.34 15.23
N LEU A 378 -19.94 33.28 14.72
CA LEU A 378 -19.44 34.42 13.93
C LEU A 378 -18.45 35.30 14.71
N PHE A 379 -18.71 35.54 16.00
CA PHE A 379 -17.87 36.42 16.82
C PHE A 379 -16.42 35.91 16.94
N GLU A 380 -16.24 34.60 17.11
CA GLU A 380 -14.93 33.98 17.31
C GLU A 380 -14.22 33.68 15.98
N ASN A 381 -14.98 33.45 14.91
CA ASN A 381 -14.44 32.86 13.68
C ASN A 381 -14.40 33.81 12.47
N ILE A 382 -15.01 35.00 12.54
CA ILE A 382 -14.86 36.03 11.50
C ILE A 382 -13.58 36.83 11.75
N PRO A 383 -12.65 36.93 10.77
CA PRO A 383 -11.38 37.64 10.98
C PRO A 383 -11.55 39.14 11.28
N GLY A 384 -10.91 39.61 12.36
CA GLY A 384 -10.87 41.04 12.69
C GLY A 384 -12.19 41.56 13.28
N LYS A 385 -12.63 42.75 12.83
CA LYS A 385 -13.82 43.43 13.35
C LYS A 385 -15.01 43.25 12.40
N ILE A 386 -16.12 42.72 12.90
CA ILE A 386 -17.41 42.73 12.20
C ILE A 386 -17.90 44.18 12.11
N ILE A 387 -18.11 44.66 10.89
CA ILE A 387 -18.61 46.01 10.56
C ILE A 387 -20.14 46.00 10.49
N SER A 388 -20.73 44.99 9.85
CA SER A 388 -22.18 44.78 9.82
C SER A 388 -22.52 43.29 9.87
N LYS A 389 -23.65 42.97 10.50
CA LYS A 389 -24.28 41.64 10.53
C LYS A 389 -25.79 41.85 10.40
N THR A 390 -26.38 41.43 9.28
CA THR A 390 -27.80 41.63 9.01
C THR A 390 -28.46 40.33 8.54
N PRO A 391 -29.63 39.96 9.09
CA PRO A 391 -30.45 38.89 8.52
C PRO A 391 -30.89 39.26 7.09
N ILE A 392 -30.87 38.28 6.19
CA ILE A 392 -31.31 38.43 4.80
C ILE A 392 -32.22 37.27 4.39
N THR A 393 -33.01 37.50 3.34
CA THR A 393 -33.73 36.44 2.62
C THR A 393 -33.20 36.40 1.20
N LYS A 394 -32.72 35.24 0.74
CA LYS A 394 -32.18 35.02 -0.60
C LYS A 394 -33.05 34.02 -1.34
N ASP A 395 -33.87 34.51 -2.29
CA ASP A 395 -34.76 33.71 -3.13
C ASP A 395 -35.64 32.70 -2.34
N GLY A 396 -36.17 33.13 -1.19
CA GLY A 396 -37.02 32.31 -0.30
C GLY A 396 -36.28 31.57 0.83
N PHE A 397 -34.94 31.53 0.79
CA PHE A 397 -34.12 30.94 1.85
C PHE A 397 -33.66 32.00 2.85
N LYS A 398 -33.58 31.63 4.13
CA LYS A 398 -33.02 32.48 5.18
C LYS A 398 -31.50 32.57 5.06
N GLY A 399 -30.93 33.70 5.48
CA GLY A 399 -29.49 33.89 5.50
C GLY A 399 -29.02 35.02 6.41
N ILE A 400 -27.70 35.18 6.48
CA ILE A 400 -27.01 36.24 7.24
C ILE A 400 -25.95 36.86 6.34
N ASP A 401 -25.96 38.19 6.20
CA ASP A 401 -24.93 38.97 5.52
C ASP A 401 -23.97 39.57 6.57
N VAL A 402 -22.67 39.35 6.38
CA VAL A 402 -21.62 39.82 7.30
C VAL A 402 -20.54 40.54 6.51
N LEU A 403 -20.25 41.79 6.88
CA LEU A 403 -19.09 42.56 6.41
C LEU A 403 -18.10 42.67 7.56
N ASN A 404 -16.83 42.36 7.33
CA ASN A 404 -15.77 42.50 8.33
C ASN A 404 -14.52 43.19 7.77
N LYS A 405 -13.75 43.78 8.68
CA LYS A 405 -12.43 44.36 8.43
C LYS A 405 -11.38 43.62 9.25
N THR A 406 -10.45 42.98 8.57
CA THR A 406 -9.31 42.26 9.16
C THR A 406 -8.38 43.20 9.92
N LYS A 407 -7.49 42.65 10.78
CA LYS A 407 -6.48 43.45 11.50
C LYS A 407 -5.50 44.17 10.55
N SER A 408 -5.22 43.59 9.39
CA SER A 408 -4.37 44.19 8.35
C SER A 408 -5.11 45.25 7.51
N GLY A 409 -6.36 45.59 7.84
CA GLY A 409 -7.13 46.65 7.17
C GLY A 409 -7.93 46.21 5.95
N ASN A 410 -7.83 44.94 5.53
CA ASN A 410 -8.54 44.38 4.38
C ASN A 410 -9.98 44.03 4.72
N TYR A 411 -10.91 44.23 3.78
CA TYR A 411 -12.32 43.89 3.95
C TYR A 411 -12.66 42.51 3.37
N GLN A 412 -13.58 41.82 4.03
CA GLN A 412 -14.21 40.59 3.55
C GLN A 412 -15.71 40.70 3.75
N ARG A 413 -16.48 40.02 2.91
CA ARG A 413 -17.93 39.92 3.04
C ARG A 413 -18.39 38.49 2.83
N TYR A 414 -19.39 38.09 3.61
CA TYR A 414 -19.97 36.76 3.65
C TYR A 414 -21.48 36.85 3.48
N GLN A 415 -22.06 35.92 2.72
CA GLN A 415 -23.49 35.60 2.79
C GLN A 415 -23.64 34.11 3.13
N PHE A 416 -24.21 33.85 4.30
CA PHE A 416 -24.60 32.52 4.74
C PHE A 416 -26.04 32.29 4.28
N VAL A 417 -26.32 31.21 3.54
CA VAL A 417 -27.67 30.86 3.09
C VAL A 417 -28.00 29.43 3.52
N PHE A 418 -29.15 29.25 4.18
CA PHE A 418 -29.58 27.99 4.77
C PHE A 418 -30.67 27.34 3.93
N THR A 419 -30.41 26.12 3.45
CA THR A 419 -31.37 25.30 2.68
C THR A 419 -31.67 24.00 3.42
N PRO A 420 -32.69 23.21 3.00
CA PRO A 420 -32.98 21.92 3.63
C PRO A 420 -31.80 20.93 3.59
N LEU A 421 -31.00 20.96 2.52
CA LEU A 421 -29.90 20.02 2.29
C LEU A 421 -28.55 20.58 2.74
N ASN A 422 -28.30 21.87 2.46
CA ASN A 422 -26.97 22.47 2.53
C ASN A 422 -26.93 23.82 3.27
N ILE A 423 -25.74 24.16 3.78
CA ILE A 423 -25.34 25.52 4.15
C ILE A 423 -24.43 26.06 3.05
N PHE A 424 -24.75 27.23 2.51
CA PHE A 424 -23.89 27.93 1.56
C PHE A 424 -23.17 29.08 2.26
N ILE A 425 -21.86 29.18 2.03
CA ILE A 425 -21.04 30.32 2.43
C ILE A 425 -20.51 30.97 1.16
N PHE A 426 -21.16 32.04 0.72
CA PHE A 426 -20.66 32.89 -0.35
C PHE A 426 -19.71 33.91 0.26
N LYS A 427 -18.48 34.01 -0.23
CA LYS A 427 -17.47 34.90 0.34
C LYS A 427 -16.69 35.64 -0.74
N MET A 428 -16.46 36.93 -0.48
CA MET A 428 -15.57 37.78 -1.25
C MET A 428 -14.48 38.33 -0.31
N GLY A 429 -13.22 38.20 -0.70
CA GLY A 429 -12.08 38.75 0.02
C GLY A 429 -11.19 39.57 -0.91
N GLY A 430 -10.57 40.63 -0.40
CA GLY A 430 -9.66 41.46 -1.19
C GLY A 430 -8.92 42.48 -0.33
N LYS A 431 -7.89 43.11 -0.90
CA LYS A 431 -7.09 44.11 -0.21
C LYS A 431 -7.84 45.44 -0.05
N ASP A 432 -7.52 46.17 1.02
CA ASP A 432 -8.11 47.47 1.36
C ASP A 432 -9.66 47.44 1.44
N ASN A 433 -10.30 48.53 1.04
CA ASN A 433 -11.76 48.72 0.99
C ASN A 433 -12.39 48.24 -0.34
N PHE A 434 -11.69 47.46 -1.17
CA PHE A 434 -12.21 47.03 -2.46
C PHE A 434 -13.52 46.23 -2.32
N VAL A 435 -13.58 45.31 -1.36
CA VAL A 435 -14.78 44.49 -1.09
C VAL A 435 -15.94 45.33 -0.54
N GLU A 436 -15.65 46.36 0.26
CA GLU A 436 -16.66 47.28 0.78
C GLU A 436 -17.34 48.06 -0.36
N ILE A 437 -16.57 48.46 -1.38
CA ILE A 437 -17.05 49.24 -2.54
C ILE A 437 -17.76 48.34 -3.56
N GLU A 438 -17.11 47.26 -3.98
CA GLU A 438 -17.55 46.43 -5.14
C GLU A 438 -18.39 45.22 -4.73
N GLY A 439 -18.45 44.87 -3.43
CA GLY A 439 -19.10 43.64 -2.97
C GLY A 439 -20.56 43.51 -3.39
N ASN A 440 -21.32 44.62 -3.40
CA ASN A 440 -22.71 44.61 -3.86
C ASN A 440 -22.85 44.10 -5.31
N GLN A 441 -21.90 44.39 -6.19
CA GLN A 441 -21.96 43.93 -7.58
C GLN A 441 -21.90 42.40 -7.66
N PHE A 442 -21.08 41.76 -6.84
CA PHE A 442 -21.00 40.30 -6.75
C PHE A 442 -22.23 39.69 -6.09
N PHE A 443 -22.55 40.08 -4.85
CA PHE A 443 -23.60 39.42 -4.06
C PHE A 443 -25.01 39.60 -4.64
N ASN A 444 -25.24 40.66 -5.42
CA ASN A 444 -26.50 40.86 -6.17
C ASN A 444 -26.64 39.91 -7.37
N THR A 445 -25.56 39.32 -7.88
CA THR A 445 -25.62 38.36 -9.00
C THR A 445 -26.03 36.96 -8.57
N ILE A 446 -25.84 36.63 -7.28
CA ILE A 446 -26.16 35.32 -6.73
C ILE A 446 -27.67 35.10 -6.81
N LYS A 447 -28.09 33.98 -7.35
CA LYS A 447 -29.49 33.50 -7.36
C LYS A 447 -29.54 32.06 -6.88
N MET A 448 -30.40 31.77 -5.92
CA MET A 448 -30.68 30.40 -5.47
C MET A 448 -31.84 29.82 -6.28
N LYS A 449 -31.76 28.52 -6.58
CA LYS A 449 -32.83 27.78 -7.27
C LYS A 449 -33.91 27.39 -6.26
N PRO A 450 -35.21 27.56 -6.60
CA PRO A 450 -36.31 27.21 -5.72
C PRO A 450 -36.43 25.70 -5.56
N ILE A 451 -37.11 25.27 -4.50
CA ILE A 451 -37.52 23.87 -4.34
C ILE A 451 -38.67 23.59 -5.32
N THR A 452 -38.51 22.57 -6.17
CA THR A 452 -39.51 22.18 -7.19
C THR A 452 -40.09 20.81 -6.90
N LYS A 453 -41.29 20.55 -7.43
CA LYS A 453 -42.09 19.34 -7.18
C LYS A 453 -41.82 18.17 -8.14
N ASP A 454 -41.26 18.48 -9.31
CA ASP A 454 -41.10 17.49 -10.36
C ASP A 454 -40.05 16.45 -9.98
N TRP A 455 -40.24 15.21 -10.42
CA TRP A 455 -39.21 14.17 -10.34
C TRP A 455 -38.40 14.17 -11.63
N LYS A 456 -37.10 13.93 -11.51
CA LYS A 456 -36.18 13.90 -12.64
C LYS A 456 -35.32 12.65 -12.58
N LYS A 457 -35.23 11.97 -13.71
CA LYS A 457 -34.24 10.92 -13.93
C LYS A 457 -32.87 11.55 -14.13
N ILE A 458 -31.90 11.16 -13.30
CA ILE A 458 -30.53 11.66 -13.33
C ILE A 458 -29.54 10.53 -13.56
N GLN A 459 -28.38 10.90 -14.11
CA GLN A 459 -27.26 10.01 -14.36
C GLN A 459 -25.96 10.75 -14.00
N PRO A 460 -25.00 10.11 -13.29
CA PRO A 460 -23.73 10.73 -12.99
C PRO A 460 -22.88 10.86 -14.26
N LEU A 461 -21.83 11.69 -14.20
CA LEU A 461 -20.89 11.96 -15.29
C LEU A 461 -20.29 10.67 -15.89
N LYS A 462 -20.10 9.64 -15.07
CA LYS A 462 -19.52 8.34 -15.46
C LYS A 462 -20.54 7.32 -15.97
N THR A 463 -21.83 7.67 -15.96
CA THR A 463 -22.93 6.89 -16.55
C THR A 463 -23.06 5.44 -16.10
N ASP A 464 -22.66 5.10 -14.87
CA ASP A 464 -22.65 3.70 -14.38
C ASP A 464 -23.96 3.24 -13.72
N PHE A 465 -24.82 4.20 -13.37
CA PHE A 465 -26.18 3.96 -12.91
C PHE A 465 -27.08 5.14 -13.27
N GLU A 466 -28.39 4.93 -13.24
CA GLU A 466 -29.40 5.98 -13.33
C GLU A 466 -30.41 5.82 -12.21
N VAL A 467 -31.00 6.92 -11.75
CA VAL A 467 -31.99 6.92 -10.66
C VAL A 467 -32.91 8.13 -10.79
N GLU A 468 -34.17 8.01 -10.39
CA GLU A 468 -35.12 9.12 -10.30
C GLU A 468 -35.07 9.77 -8.92
N VAL A 469 -34.95 11.11 -8.88
CA VAL A 469 -34.93 11.91 -7.66
C VAL A 469 -35.88 13.12 -7.78
N PRO A 470 -36.36 13.69 -6.66
CA PRO A 470 -36.96 15.03 -6.67
C PRO A 470 -36.03 16.05 -7.33
N ASN A 471 -36.58 16.97 -8.11
CA ASN A 471 -35.83 17.97 -8.89
C ASN A 471 -35.18 19.08 -8.03
N TYR A 472 -35.17 18.90 -6.70
CA TYR A 472 -34.30 19.63 -5.77
C TYR A 472 -33.23 18.68 -5.20
N TYR A 473 -32.11 18.56 -5.91
CA TYR A 473 -31.05 17.60 -5.61
C TYR A 473 -29.64 18.19 -5.78
N ASN A 474 -28.69 17.54 -5.14
CA ASN A 474 -27.26 17.76 -5.23
C ASN A 474 -26.59 16.52 -5.83
N ILE A 475 -25.57 16.69 -6.67
CA ILE A 475 -24.66 15.61 -7.02
C ILE A 475 -23.23 16.06 -6.73
N LYS A 476 -22.58 15.41 -5.76
CA LYS A 476 -21.16 15.61 -5.45
C LYS A 476 -20.29 14.69 -6.28
N ASN A 477 -19.04 15.12 -6.49
CA ASN A 477 -18.03 14.39 -7.25
C ASN A 477 -18.47 14.06 -8.70
N ASN A 478 -19.17 15.01 -9.33
CA ASN A 478 -19.79 14.84 -10.64
C ASN A 478 -19.17 15.69 -11.77
N THR A 479 -17.98 16.23 -11.54
CA THR A 479 -17.20 16.97 -12.54
C THR A 479 -15.94 16.20 -12.94
N LYS A 480 -15.28 16.60 -14.04
CA LYS A 480 -14.06 15.95 -14.51
C LYS A 480 -13.02 15.80 -13.39
N ILE A 481 -12.79 16.84 -12.59
CA ILE A 481 -11.81 16.85 -11.50
C ILE A 481 -12.32 16.10 -10.27
N ALA A 482 -13.53 16.44 -9.80
CA ALA A 482 -14.05 15.89 -8.56
C ALA A 482 -14.30 14.36 -8.64
N SER A 483 -14.66 13.86 -9.83
CA SER A 483 -14.85 12.43 -10.07
C SER A 483 -13.56 11.60 -10.10
N LEU A 484 -12.37 12.21 -10.12
CA LEU A 484 -11.10 11.48 -10.09
C LEU A 484 -10.69 11.04 -8.67
N TYR A 485 -11.07 11.81 -7.66
CA TYR A 485 -10.65 11.58 -6.27
C TYR A 485 -11.81 11.18 -5.34
N GLY A 486 -13.06 11.42 -5.72
CA GLY A 486 -14.23 11.13 -4.90
C GLY A 486 -15.30 10.32 -5.64
N HIS A 487 -16.01 9.48 -4.90
CA HIS A 487 -17.16 8.75 -5.43
C HIS A 487 -18.41 9.63 -5.46
N THR A 488 -19.29 9.38 -6.44
CA THR A 488 -20.57 10.09 -6.57
C THR A 488 -21.42 9.93 -5.32
N GLU A 489 -21.94 11.05 -4.83
CA GLU A 489 -22.92 11.13 -3.75
C GLU A 489 -24.07 12.05 -4.18
N ILE A 490 -25.31 11.61 -3.96
CA ILE A 490 -26.53 12.32 -4.32
C ILE A 490 -27.34 12.57 -3.05
N GLU A 491 -27.83 13.79 -2.90
CA GLU A 491 -28.81 14.18 -1.87
C GLU A 491 -30.00 14.82 -2.56
N ALA A 492 -31.23 14.47 -2.19
CA ALA A 492 -32.43 15.11 -2.72
C ALA A 492 -33.48 15.29 -1.63
N TYR A 493 -34.34 16.29 -1.80
CA TYR A 493 -35.40 16.59 -0.85
C TYR A 493 -36.71 16.88 -1.57
N ASP A 494 -37.79 16.27 -1.08
CA ASP A 494 -39.16 16.50 -1.52
C ASP A 494 -39.94 17.22 -0.43
N ASP A 495 -40.39 18.45 -0.71
CA ASP A 495 -41.09 19.28 0.27
C ASP A 495 -42.57 18.93 0.45
N ASP A 496 -43.22 18.26 -0.51
CA ASP A 496 -44.65 17.91 -0.42
C ASP A 496 -44.84 16.79 0.64
N ASP A 497 -43.98 15.77 0.62
CA ASP A 497 -44.04 14.63 1.55
C ASP A 497 -42.97 14.68 2.67
N LYS A 498 -42.12 15.71 2.69
CA LYS A 498 -40.99 15.87 3.62
C LYS A 498 -40.01 14.68 3.59
N ASN A 499 -39.77 14.12 2.40
CA ASN A 499 -38.83 13.01 2.21
C ASN A 499 -37.42 13.50 1.91
N TYR A 500 -36.44 12.86 2.51
CA TYR A 500 -35.03 13.01 2.18
C TYR A 500 -34.51 11.74 1.52
N TYR A 501 -33.72 11.89 0.47
CA TYR A 501 -33.12 10.79 -0.30
C TYR A 501 -31.61 10.98 -0.37
N PHE A 502 -30.89 9.87 -0.23
CA PHE A 502 -29.44 9.83 -0.24
C PHE A 502 -28.97 8.62 -1.05
N LEU A 503 -27.97 8.81 -1.90
CA LEU A 503 -27.25 7.71 -2.56
C LEU A 503 -25.77 8.00 -2.49
N LYS A 504 -24.99 7.02 -2.04
CA LYS A 504 -23.53 7.08 -2.12
C LYS A 504 -23.00 5.84 -2.82
N LYS A 505 -22.09 6.07 -3.76
CA LYS A 505 -21.28 5.03 -4.39
C LYS A 505 -19.98 4.86 -3.60
N ALA A 506 -19.48 3.62 -3.53
CA ALA A 506 -18.12 3.32 -3.14
C ALA A 506 -17.56 2.21 -4.03
N SER A 507 -16.24 2.03 -4.00
CA SER A 507 -15.59 0.91 -4.66
C SER A 507 -14.54 0.29 -3.76
N LEU A 508 -14.25 -0.99 -3.93
CA LEU A 508 -13.11 -1.69 -3.33
C LEU A 508 -12.61 -2.76 -4.32
N PHE A 509 -11.37 -2.59 -4.78
CA PHE A 509 -10.73 -3.53 -5.70
C PHE A 509 -9.80 -4.44 -4.91
N ASP A 510 -10.18 -5.70 -4.80
CA ASP A 510 -9.45 -6.73 -4.09
C ASP A 510 -9.23 -7.93 -5.00
N THR A 511 -7.97 -8.19 -5.33
CA THR A 511 -7.54 -9.31 -6.16
C THR A 511 -6.97 -10.46 -5.33
N LYS A 512 -7.04 -10.36 -4.00
CA LYS A 512 -6.54 -11.35 -3.04
C LYS A 512 -7.66 -11.96 -2.19
N PHE A 513 -8.82 -11.33 -2.07
CA PHE A 513 -9.88 -11.86 -1.23
C PHE A 513 -11.26 -11.53 -1.79
N ILE A 514 -12.14 -12.53 -1.73
CA ILE A 514 -13.56 -12.40 -2.04
C ILE A 514 -14.31 -12.60 -0.73
N GLU A 515 -15.06 -11.58 -0.33
CA GLU A 515 -15.94 -11.64 0.84
C GLU A 515 -17.31 -12.22 0.46
N GLN A 516 -18.03 -12.77 1.45
CA GLN A 516 -19.40 -13.24 1.27
C GLN A 516 -20.37 -12.07 1.07
N ASP A 517 -21.20 -12.12 0.02
CA ASP A 517 -22.07 -11.00 -0.35
C ASP A 517 -23.07 -10.66 0.76
N SER A 518 -23.64 -11.68 1.42
CA SER A 518 -24.59 -11.50 2.52
C SER A 518 -23.94 -10.80 3.72
N PHE A 519 -22.72 -11.18 4.08
CA PHE A 519 -21.98 -10.55 5.17
C PHE A 519 -21.71 -9.07 4.87
N GLU A 520 -21.20 -8.74 3.68
CA GLU A 520 -20.90 -7.36 3.31
C GLU A 520 -22.15 -6.48 3.36
N LEU A 521 -23.26 -6.95 2.79
CA LEU A 521 -24.51 -6.22 2.77
C LEU A 521 -25.04 -5.94 4.18
N HIS A 522 -25.05 -6.95 5.06
CA HIS A 522 -25.48 -6.78 6.45
C HIS A 522 -24.56 -5.84 7.20
N ARG A 523 -23.24 -6.00 7.03
CA ARG A 523 -22.24 -5.21 7.73
C ARG A 523 -22.29 -3.74 7.34
N ILE A 524 -22.51 -3.42 6.06
CA ILE A 524 -22.68 -2.04 5.60
C ILE A 524 -23.92 -1.41 6.26
N ALA A 525 -25.05 -2.12 6.29
CA ALA A 525 -26.27 -1.64 6.96
C ALA A 525 -26.01 -1.39 8.45
N ASP A 526 -25.37 -2.35 9.13
CA ASP A 526 -25.07 -2.26 10.56
C ASP A 526 -24.14 -1.09 10.89
N MET A 527 -23.06 -0.92 10.12
CA MET A 527 -22.10 0.15 10.38
C MET A 527 -22.70 1.53 10.10
N PHE A 528 -23.51 1.66 9.04
CA PHE A 528 -24.22 2.90 8.74
C PHE A 528 -25.23 3.26 9.82
N LEU A 529 -26.09 2.32 10.23
CA LEU A 529 -27.11 2.55 11.27
C LEU A 529 -26.50 2.78 12.65
N LYS A 530 -25.40 2.09 12.97
CA LYS A 530 -24.65 2.29 14.21
C LYS A 530 -24.07 3.71 14.31
N GLU A 531 -23.59 4.29 13.20
CA GLU A 531 -23.16 5.69 13.16
C GLU A 531 -24.30 6.65 13.56
N LEU A 532 -25.53 6.31 13.18
CA LEU A 532 -26.74 7.03 13.57
C LEU A 532 -27.23 6.70 14.99
N LYS A 533 -26.47 5.86 15.72
CA LYS A 533 -26.80 5.35 17.06
C LYS A 533 -28.13 4.59 17.08
N ILE A 534 -28.35 3.75 16.06
CA ILE A 534 -29.49 2.85 15.91
C ILE A 534 -28.97 1.41 16.00
N ASP A 535 -29.43 0.67 17.01
CA ASP A 535 -28.94 -0.68 17.32
C ASP A 535 -29.84 -1.80 16.76
N SER A 536 -30.98 -1.47 16.15
CA SER A 536 -31.90 -2.45 15.58
C SER A 536 -32.49 -2.01 14.24
N SER A 537 -32.59 -2.97 13.31
CA SER A 537 -33.29 -2.83 12.04
C SER A 537 -33.81 -4.18 11.58
N ILE A 538 -34.86 -4.16 10.77
CA ILE A 538 -35.30 -5.35 10.06
C ILE A 538 -34.61 -5.35 8.71
N LYS A 539 -34.05 -6.51 8.35
CA LYS A 539 -33.22 -6.70 7.16
C LYS A 539 -33.77 -7.83 6.32
N GLU A 540 -33.86 -7.62 5.02
CA GLU A 540 -34.36 -8.58 4.05
C GLU A 540 -33.40 -8.62 2.85
N MET A 541 -32.90 -9.82 2.53
CA MET A 541 -32.10 -10.02 1.31
C MET A 541 -33.00 -9.92 0.08
N ASP A 542 -32.50 -9.27 -0.96
CA ASP A 542 -33.20 -9.03 -2.23
C ASP A 542 -32.22 -9.17 -3.41
N LEU A 543 -32.72 -9.20 -4.63
CA LEU A 543 -31.92 -9.17 -5.86
C LEU A 543 -32.37 -8.04 -6.77
N ILE A 544 -31.43 -7.23 -7.26
CA ILE A 544 -31.69 -6.26 -8.33
C ILE A 544 -30.98 -6.71 -9.59
N ASN A 545 -31.74 -7.04 -10.64
CA ASN A 545 -31.19 -7.52 -11.92
C ASN A 545 -30.20 -8.69 -11.75
N GLY A 546 -30.44 -9.55 -10.76
CA GLY A 546 -29.57 -10.67 -10.39
C GLY A 546 -28.43 -10.34 -9.40
N TYR A 547 -28.17 -9.06 -9.11
CA TYR A 547 -27.13 -8.67 -8.16
C TYR A 547 -27.63 -8.74 -6.71
N PRO A 548 -26.79 -9.23 -5.77
CA PRO A 548 -27.07 -9.22 -4.34
C PRO A 548 -27.41 -7.82 -3.84
N SER A 549 -28.52 -7.74 -3.10
CA SER A 549 -28.91 -6.53 -2.42
C SER A 549 -29.54 -6.82 -1.07
N LEU A 550 -29.62 -5.78 -0.24
CA LEU A 550 -30.25 -5.83 1.07
C LEU A 550 -31.14 -4.62 1.25
N LEU A 551 -32.37 -4.87 1.67
CA LEU A 551 -33.28 -3.87 2.19
C LEU A 551 -33.19 -3.87 3.72
N ALA A 552 -33.00 -2.71 4.32
CA ALA A 552 -33.06 -2.55 5.77
C ALA A 552 -34.02 -1.41 6.13
N TYR A 553 -34.75 -1.55 7.24
CA TYR A 553 -35.66 -0.51 7.70
C TYR A 553 -35.72 -0.44 9.23
N CYS A 554 -35.81 0.78 9.75
CA CYS A 554 -35.89 1.06 11.18
C CYS A 554 -36.54 2.42 11.44
N PRO A 555 -37.13 2.65 12.63
CA PRO A 555 -37.41 4.00 13.09
C PRO A 555 -36.11 4.79 13.27
N SER A 556 -36.18 6.12 13.18
CA SER A 556 -35.09 7.00 13.60
C SER A 556 -34.85 6.83 15.11
N LYS A 557 -33.68 7.26 15.58
CA LYS A 557 -33.29 7.13 17.00
C LYS A 557 -34.32 7.70 17.97
N ASP A 558 -34.94 8.82 17.62
CA ASP A 558 -35.98 9.53 18.37
C ASP A 558 -37.41 9.09 17.99
N SER A 559 -37.55 8.13 17.06
CA SER A 559 -38.81 7.56 16.58
C SER A 559 -39.78 8.57 15.92
N THR A 560 -39.26 9.68 15.40
CA THR A 560 -40.03 10.74 14.72
C THR A 560 -40.14 10.52 13.21
N SER A 561 -39.28 9.66 12.65
CA SER A 561 -39.26 9.32 11.22
C SER A 561 -38.81 7.86 11.03
N PHE A 562 -38.84 7.40 9.79
CA PHE A 562 -38.40 6.07 9.38
C PHE A 562 -37.23 6.19 8.42
N ILE A 563 -36.25 5.31 8.58
CA ILE A 563 -35.10 5.16 7.70
C ILE A 563 -35.25 3.83 6.96
N SER A 564 -35.24 3.90 5.64
CA SER A 564 -35.16 2.73 4.75
C SER A 564 -33.84 2.79 4.00
N LEU A 565 -33.14 1.66 3.89
CA LEU A 565 -31.88 1.49 3.18
C LEU A 565 -32.04 0.45 2.08
N LYS A 566 -31.39 0.66 0.94
CA LYS A 566 -31.15 -0.34 -0.10
C LYS A 566 -29.67 -0.36 -0.43
N ILE A 567 -29.02 -1.50 -0.18
CA ILE A 567 -27.58 -1.68 -0.41
C ILE A 567 -27.41 -2.70 -1.53
N ILE A 568 -26.53 -2.42 -2.49
CA ILE A 568 -26.33 -3.25 -3.69
C ILE A 568 -24.83 -3.44 -3.95
N ILE A 569 -24.44 -4.66 -4.33
CA ILE A 569 -23.05 -4.99 -4.69
C ILE A 569 -22.99 -5.40 -6.18
N LYS A 570 -22.15 -4.74 -6.97
CA LYS A 570 -21.86 -5.08 -8.36
C LYS A 570 -20.34 -5.14 -8.57
N GLY A 571 -19.78 -6.35 -8.57
CA GLY A 571 -18.34 -6.56 -8.68
C GLY A 571 -17.56 -5.82 -7.58
N ALA A 572 -16.73 -4.85 -7.96
CA ALA A 572 -15.97 -4.01 -7.04
C ALA A 572 -16.73 -2.78 -6.51
N TYR A 573 -17.97 -2.55 -6.95
CA TYR A 573 -18.77 -1.35 -6.64
C TYR A 573 -19.89 -1.64 -5.66
N TYR A 574 -20.12 -0.67 -4.77
CA TYR A 574 -21.12 -0.72 -3.70
C TYR A 574 -21.98 0.53 -3.80
N TYR A 575 -23.29 0.36 -3.62
CA TYR A 575 -24.25 1.45 -3.69
C TYR A 575 -25.11 1.39 -2.43
N LEU A 576 -25.13 2.46 -1.63
CA LEU A 576 -26.03 2.63 -0.50
C LEU A 576 -27.02 3.71 -0.84
N LEU A 577 -28.29 3.33 -0.99
CA LEU A 577 -29.42 4.23 -1.13
C LEU A 577 -30.14 4.29 0.22
N ALA A 578 -30.57 5.48 0.63
CA ALA A 578 -31.31 5.70 1.85
C ALA A 578 -32.46 6.68 1.62
N ASN A 579 -33.57 6.43 2.30
CA ASN A 579 -34.71 7.35 2.38
C ASN A 579 -35.05 7.59 3.85
N VAL A 580 -35.23 8.85 4.21
CA VAL A 580 -35.80 9.26 5.50
C VAL A 580 -37.18 9.85 5.25
N SER A 581 -38.19 9.27 5.88
CA SER A 581 -39.61 9.59 5.65
C SER A 581 -40.35 9.77 6.98
N PRO A 582 -41.29 10.73 7.11
CA PRO A 582 -42.16 10.84 8.27
C PRO A 582 -43.06 9.60 8.47
N THR A 583 -43.39 8.91 7.38
CA THR A 583 -44.22 7.70 7.39
C THR A 583 -43.43 6.48 6.95
N TYR A 584 -43.81 5.32 7.45
CA TYR A 584 -43.19 4.07 7.06
C TYR A 584 -43.38 3.81 5.55
N LYS A 585 -42.27 3.76 4.80
CA LYS A 585 -42.23 3.45 3.36
C LYS A 585 -41.19 2.36 3.10
N LYS A 586 -41.65 1.12 2.91
CA LYS A 586 -40.78 -0.04 2.61
C LYS A 586 -40.17 0.06 1.20
N SER A 587 -40.97 0.49 0.22
CA SER A 587 -40.53 0.76 -1.15
C SER A 587 -40.85 2.21 -1.52
N ASN A 588 -40.08 2.77 -2.46
CA ASN A 588 -40.29 4.11 -2.98
C ASN A 588 -39.73 4.23 -4.42
N PRO A 589 -40.17 5.23 -5.21
CA PRO A 589 -39.73 5.40 -6.60
C PRO A 589 -38.20 5.53 -6.75
N PHE A 590 -37.52 6.10 -5.76
CA PHE A 590 -36.06 6.24 -5.76
C PHE A 590 -35.34 4.87 -5.69
N PHE A 591 -35.87 3.91 -4.93
CA PHE A 591 -35.31 2.55 -4.86
C PHE A 591 -35.67 1.67 -6.06
N GLU A 592 -36.85 1.89 -6.65
CA GLU A 592 -37.37 1.11 -7.78
C GLU A 592 -36.80 1.58 -9.12
N SER A 593 -36.49 2.87 -9.25
CA SER A 593 -35.92 3.46 -10.47
C SER A 593 -34.41 3.24 -10.63
N PHE A 594 -33.70 2.76 -9.60
CA PHE A 594 -32.26 2.54 -9.67
C PHE A 594 -31.93 1.42 -10.65
N THR A 595 -31.21 1.74 -11.73
CA THR A 595 -30.73 0.75 -12.70
C THR A 595 -29.26 0.98 -13.04
N PHE A 596 -28.57 -0.09 -13.45
CA PHE A 596 -27.18 -0.02 -13.88
C PHE A 596 -27.10 0.34 -15.37
N THR A 597 -26.13 1.18 -15.71
CA THR A 597 -25.77 1.55 -17.08
C THR A 597 -24.28 1.29 -17.33
N ASP A 598 -23.84 1.40 -18.59
CA ASP A 598 -22.44 1.18 -18.95
C ASP A 598 -21.58 2.42 -18.67
N PHE A 599 -20.38 2.18 -18.15
CA PHE A 599 -19.40 3.25 -17.91
C PHE A 599 -19.10 4.05 -19.18
N SER A 600 -19.13 5.37 -19.06
CA SER A 600 -18.53 6.29 -20.02
C SER A 600 -17.11 6.66 -19.60
N TYR A 601 -16.32 7.08 -20.58
CA TYR A 601 -14.93 7.44 -20.40
C TYR A 601 -14.68 8.82 -21.01
N THR A 602 -14.11 9.72 -20.22
CA THR A 602 -13.69 11.06 -20.63
C THR A 602 -12.22 11.10 -21.05
N PHE A 603 -11.44 10.06 -20.74
CA PHE A 603 -10.04 9.90 -21.18
C PHE A 603 -9.93 8.94 -22.35
N ASP A 604 -9.11 9.32 -23.33
CA ASP A 604 -8.87 8.54 -24.54
C ASP A 604 -8.08 7.26 -24.29
N PHE A 605 -8.45 6.20 -25.00
CA PHE A 605 -7.68 4.96 -25.07
C PHE A 605 -6.55 5.15 -26.08
N LYS A 606 -5.31 5.26 -25.58
CA LYS A 606 -4.09 5.39 -26.38
C LYS A 606 -3.12 4.23 -26.11
N GLU A 607 -2.25 3.94 -27.09
CA GLU A 607 -1.14 3.01 -26.85
C GLU A 607 -0.22 3.62 -25.78
N LYS A 608 0.06 2.85 -24.74
CA LYS A 608 0.93 3.19 -23.63
C LYS A 608 1.98 2.10 -23.48
N ILE A 609 3.21 2.51 -23.17
CA ILE A 609 4.36 1.63 -22.97
C ILE A 609 4.81 1.79 -21.53
N ASP A 610 4.78 0.69 -20.78
CA ASP A 610 5.40 0.65 -19.46
C ASP A 610 6.77 0.01 -19.57
N SER A 611 7.82 0.84 -19.52
CA SER A 611 9.20 0.38 -19.63
C SER A 611 9.72 -0.23 -18.32
N ASN A 612 9.09 0.07 -17.18
CA ASN A 612 9.48 -0.50 -15.89
C ASN A 612 8.98 -1.96 -15.76
N MET A 613 7.76 -2.20 -16.24
CA MET A 613 7.08 -3.48 -16.29
C MET A 613 7.26 -4.22 -17.64
N GLN A 614 7.89 -3.58 -18.64
CA GLN A 614 8.30 -4.19 -19.92
C GLN A 614 7.15 -4.67 -20.81
N PHE A 615 6.08 -3.87 -20.99
CA PHE A 615 4.98 -4.20 -21.89
C PHE A 615 4.39 -2.95 -22.58
N LYS A 616 3.53 -3.19 -23.59
CA LYS A 616 2.67 -2.16 -24.19
C LYS A 616 1.20 -2.57 -24.15
N VAL A 617 0.31 -1.60 -24.08
CA VAL A 617 -1.15 -1.82 -23.98
C VAL A 617 -1.90 -0.62 -24.57
N ASN A 618 -3.11 -0.80 -25.10
CA ASN A 618 -4.02 0.30 -25.38
C ASN A 618 -4.91 0.55 -24.15
N SER A 619 -4.81 1.72 -23.51
CA SER A 619 -5.52 2.00 -22.27
C SER A 619 -5.66 3.50 -22.01
N ASN A 620 -6.66 3.86 -21.20
CA ASN A 620 -6.87 5.20 -20.67
C ASN A 620 -6.50 5.31 -19.18
N TYR A 621 -5.67 4.40 -18.65
CA TYR A 621 -5.27 4.48 -17.24
C TYR A 621 -4.62 5.83 -16.93
N ILE A 622 -4.88 6.37 -15.75
CA ILE A 622 -4.38 7.66 -15.28
C ILE A 622 -3.14 7.48 -14.38
N SER A 623 -3.03 6.32 -13.73
CA SER A 623 -1.89 5.94 -12.89
C SER A 623 -1.45 4.50 -13.17
N PRO A 624 -0.14 4.17 -13.08
CA PRO A 624 0.99 5.08 -12.84
C PRO A 624 1.21 6.07 -14.00
N GLY A 625 1.75 7.25 -13.71
CA GLY A 625 2.08 8.24 -14.73
C GLY A 625 3.46 8.00 -15.34
N ASP A 626 3.74 8.66 -16.46
CA ASP A 626 4.96 8.42 -17.26
C ASP A 626 6.26 8.73 -16.49
N PHE A 627 6.25 9.69 -15.56
CA PHE A 627 7.47 10.04 -14.82
C PHE A 627 7.64 9.28 -13.51
N GLU A 628 6.58 8.80 -12.89
CA GLU A 628 6.70 7.81 -11.80
C GLU A 628 7.48 6.60 -12.32
N GLN A 629 7.10 6.10 -13.51
CA GLN A 629 7.83 5.03 -14.20
C GLN A 629 9.29 5.42 -14.52
N LEU A 630 9.54 6.61 -15.07
CA LEU A 630 10.89 7.08 -15.38
C LEU A 630 11.76 7.22 -14.14
N PHE A 631 11.20 7.73 -13.04
CA PHE A 631 11.88 7.92 -11.77
C PHE A 631 12.31 6.57 -11.17
N GLU A 632 11.45 5.55 -11.21
CA GLU A 632 11.82 4.20 -10.79
C GLU A 632 12.94 3.60 -11.64
N ILE A 633 12.90 3.80 -12.96
CA ILE A 633 13.94 3.34 -13.89
C ILE A 633 15.29 4.00 -13.57
N GLU A 634 15.33 5.31 -13.40
CA GLU A 634 16.58 6.03 -13.10
C GLU A 634 17.14 5.66 -11.71
N ASN A 635 16.26 5.47 -10.70
CA ASN A 635 16.70 4.94 -9.41
C ASN A 635 17.28 3.54 -9.50
N ALA A 636 16.65 2.65 -10.27
CA ALA A 636 17.14 1.30 -10.50
C ALA A 636 18.51 1.33 -11.19
N LYS A 637 18.74 2.21 -12.18
CA LYS A 637 20.03 2.42 -12.83
C LYS A 637 21.10 2.94 -11.86
N LYS A 638 20.75 3.93 -11.03
CA LYS A 638 21.67 4.47 -10.01
C LYS A 638 22.07 3.40 -8.99
N LYS A 639 21.11 2.59 -8.54
CA LYS A 639 21.37 1.46 -7.63
C LYS A 639 22.26 0.42 -8.30
N ALA A 640 21.98 0.03 -9.54
CA ALA A 640 22.78 -0.92 -10.29
C ALA A 640 24.23 -0.45 -10.49
N LYS A 641 24.47 0.85 -10.70
CA LYS A 641 25.84 1.41 -10.77
C LYS A 641 26.63 1.26 -9.46
N LYS A 642 25.95 1.19 -8.31
CA LYS A 642 26.58 0.99 -6.99
C LYS A 642 26.74 -0.49 -6.62
N GLU A 643 26.09 -1.41 -7.34
CA GLU A 643 26.19 -2.85 -7.07
C GLU A 643 27.49 -3.44 -7.66
N THR A 644 28.28 -4.11 -6.82
CA THR A 644 29.53 -4.78 -7.25
C THR A 644 29.32 -6.25 -7.61
N LYS A 645 28.14 -6.80 -7.31
CA LYS A 645 27.77 -8.18 -7.61
C LYS A 645 26.76 -8.18 -8.74
N ASP A 646 27.00 -9.03 -9.72
CA ASP A 646 26.02 -9.27 -10.76
C ASP A 646 24.83 -10.05 -10.20
N THR A 647 23.64 -9.49 -10.38
CA THR A 647 22.35 -10.05 -9.94
C THR A 647 21.40 -10.21 -11.11
N ASP A 648 21.84 -10.02 -12.36
CA ASP A 648 20.89 -10.03 -13.47
C ASP A 648 20.29 -11.41 -13.73
N PHE A 649 21.03 -12.48 -13.46
CA PHE A 649 20.56 -13.86 -13.61
C PHE A 649 19.52 -14.28 -12.56
N GLU A 650 19.30 -13.48 -11.51
CA GLU A 650 18.41 -13.80 -10.41
C GLU A 650 16.92 -13.58 -10.76
N TYR A 651 16.05 -14.16 -9.93
CA TYR A 651 14.60 -13.94 -10.01
C TYR A 651 14.28 -12.48 -9.65
N LYS A 652 13.47 -11.80 -10.47
CA LYS A 652 12.98 -10.44 -10.18
C LYS A 652 11.45 -10.44 -10.19
N TYR A 653 10.84 -9.82 -9.19
CA TYR A 653 9.38 -9.64 -9.08
C TYR A 653 9.07 -8.16 -8.93
N LYS A 654 8.14 -7.67 -9.73
CA LYS A 654 7.54 -6.34 -9.63
C LYS A 654 6.02 -6.46 -9.69
N THR A 655 5.33 -5.50 -9.09
CA THR A 655 3.87 -5.40 -9.15
C THR A 655 3.48 -3.95 -9.29
N GLU A 656 2.45 -3.67 -10.08
CA GLU A 656 1.94 -2.33 -10.33
C GLU A 656 0.41 -2.35 -10.54
N ASN A 657 -0.29 -1.29 -10.18
CA ASN A 657 -1.74 -1.15 -10.37
C ASN A 657 -2.05 -0.07 -11.41
N TYR A 658 -2.81 -0.45 -12.44
CA TYR A 658 -3.28 0.47 -13.47
C TYR A 658 -4.71 0.90 -13.18
N TYR A 659 -4.92 2.21 -13.03
CA TYR A 659 -6.16 2.81 -12.55
C TYR A 659 -6.87 3.65 -13.61
N SER A 660 -8.18 3.50 -13.79
CA SER A 660 -9.00 4.33 -14.69
C SER A 660 -9.79 5.41 -13.94
N GLU A 661 -10.31 6.40 -14.68
CA GLU A 661 -11.21 7.44 -14.15
C GLU A 661 -12.50 6.92 -13.47
N ASN A 662 -12.85 5.65 -13.68
CA ASN A 662 -14.04 5.00 -13.13
C ASN A 662 -13.73 4.18 -11.88
N PHE A 663 -12.58 4.43 -11.25
CA PHE A 663 -12.02 3.70 -10.13
C PHE A 663 -11.60 2.26 -10.44
N GLU A 664 -11.62 1.85 -11.71
CA GLU A 664 -11.28 0.50 -12.13
C GLU A 664 -9.78 0.22 -11.95
N ARG A 665 -9.43 -1.01 -11.53
CA ARG A 665 -8.03 -1.38 -11.29
C ARG A 665 -7.64 -2.70 -11.92
N ILE A 666 -6.46 -2.73 -12.52
CA ILE A 666 -5.80 -3.95 -12.99
C ILE A 666 -4.44 -4.03 -12.32
N ALA A 667 -4.23 -5.05 -11.49
CA ALA A 667 -2.92 -5.36 -10.94
C ALA A 667 -2.12 -6.18 -11.96
N VAL A 668 -0.90 -5.77 -12.26
CA VAL A 668 0.03 -6.50 -13.14
C VAL A 668 1.24 -6.89 -12.32
N GLU A 669 1.51 -8.19 -12.28
CA GLU A 669 2.76 -8.72 -11.74
C GLU A 669 3.70 -9.03 -12.90
N PHE A 670 4.95 -8.61 -12.79
CA PHE A 670 6.01 -8.94 -13.73
C PHE A 670 7.07 -9.78 -13.00
N ILE A 671 7.23 -11.01 -13.48
CA ILE A 671 8.17 -11.99 -12.95
C ILE A 671 9.21 -12.26 -14.03
N LYS A 672 10.47 -11.87 -13.78
CA LYS A 672 11.63 -12.40 -14.50
C LYS A 672 12.07 -13.67 -13.77
N GLU A 673 11.88 -14.81 -14.39
CA GLU A 673 12.38 -16.07 -13.85
C GLU A 673 13.91 -16.08 -13.85
N HIS A 674 14.46 -16.80 -12.88
CA HIS A 674 15.90 -16.97 -12.75
C HIS A 674 16.48 -17.59 -14.05
N HIS A 675 17.67 -17.18 -14.49
CA HIS A 675 18.24 -17.55 -15.80
C HIS A 675 18.33 -19.07 -16.06
N TYR A 676 18.65 -19.82 -15.00
CA TYR A 676 18.70 -21.29 -14.98
C TYR A 676 17.40 -21.98 -14.54
N LYS A 677 16.30 -21.23 -14.34
CA LYS A 677 15.02 -21.84 -13.96
C LYS A 677 14.46 -22.63 -15.14
N GLN A 678 14.04 -23.85 -14.83
CA GLN A 678 13.31 -24.72 -15.75
C GLN A 678 11.99 -25.17 -15.13
N TYR A 679 10.96 -25.28 -15.96
CA TYR A 679 9.72 -26.00 -15.65
C TYR A 679 9.63 -27.24 -16.53
N LEU A 680 9.13 -28.35 -15.97
CA LEU A 680 9.01 -29.62 -16.69
C LEU A 680 7.98 -29.56 -17.83
N SER A 681 6.94 -28.74 -17.64
CA SER A 681 5.88 -28.51 -18.62
C SER A 681 5.21 -27.15 -18.36
N LEU A 682 4.41 -26.69 -19.33
CA LEU A 682 3.52 -25.55 -19.15
C LEU A 682 2.58 -25.76 -17.95
N ASP A 683 2.00 -26.96 -17.81
CA ASP A 683 1.09 -27.28 -16.70
C ASP A 683 1.76 -27.15 -15.33
N SER A 684 3.06 -27.48 -15.22
CA SER A 684 3.81 -27.28 -13.98
C SER A 684 3.91 -25.80 -13.59
N LEU A 685 4.13 -24.92 -14.56
CA LEU A 685 4.12 -23.47 -14.36
C LEU A 685 2.70 -22.98 -14.02
N TRP A 686 1.70 -23.35 -14.80
CA TRP A 686 0.31 -22.95 -14.56
C TRP A 686 -0.19 -23.37 -13.19
N ASN A 687 0.08 -24.60 -12.77
CA ASN A 687 -0.32 -25.09 -11.46
C ASN A 687 0.40 -24.35 -10.33
N LYS A 688 1.67 -23.96 -10.51
CA LYS A 688 2.39 -23.12 -9.53
C LYS A 688 1.66 -21.80 -9.31
N GLU A 689 1.34 -21.08 -10.39
CA GLU A 689 0.70 -19.77 -10.31
C GLU A 689 -0.76 -19.86 -9.81
N ILE A 690 -1.53 -20.85 -10.29
CA ILE A 690 -2.89 -21.11 -9.79
C ILE A 690 -2.88 -21.47 -8.30
N ASN A 691 -1.97 -22.35 -7.87
CA ASN A 691 -1.92 -22.77 -6.46
C ASN A 691 -1.47 -21.64 -5.54
N TYR A 692 -0.58 -20.76 -6.02
CA TYR A 692 -0.21 -19.56 -5.30
C TYR A 692 -1.45 -18.68 -5.01
N ILE A 693 -2.26 -18.40 -6.05
CA ILE A 693 -3.48 -17.60 -5.92
C ILE A 693 -4.55 -18.31 -5.06
N LYS A 694 -4.74 -19.63 -5.22
CA LYS A 694 -5.72 -20.40 -4.43
C LYS A 694 -5.36 -20.46 -2.95
N LYS A 695 -4.10 -20.78 -2.63
CA LYS A 695 -3.67 -21.11 -1.25
C LYS A 695 -3.68 -19.88 -0.35
N GLU A 696 -3.22 -18.74 -0.83
CA GLU A 696 -3.23 -17.50 -0.02
C GLU A 696 -4.66 -17.03 0.31
N ASN A 697 -5.62 -17.39 -0.55
CA ASN A 697 -6.90 -16.70 -0.63
C ASN A 697 -8.13 -17.61 -0.44
N LYS A 698 -7.92 -18.93 -0.25
CA LYS A 698 -8.97 -19.97 -0.15
C LYS A 698 -9.97 -19.99 -1.33
N LEU A 699 -9.53 -19.58 -2.53
CA LEU A 699 -10.38 -19.46 -3.72
C LEU A 699 -10.53 -20.78 -4.50
N ILE A 700 -11.62 -20.90 -5.25
CA ILE A 700 -11.85 -21.97 -6.23
C ILE A 700 -11.67 -21.47 -7.66
N VAL A 701 -11.32 -22.38 -8.58
CA VAL A 701 -11.24 -22.08 -10.02
C VAL A 701 -12.60 -22.40 -10.63
N LEU A 702 -13.24 -21.39 -11.21
CA LEU A 702 -14.55 -21.51 -11.86
C LEU A 702 -14.41 -21.85 -13.35
N ASP A 703 -13.45 -21.21 -14.02
CA ASP A 703 -13.16 -21.42 -15.44
C ASP A 703 -11.66 -21.26 -15.72
N LYS A 704 -11.18 -21.94 -16.76
CA LYS A 704 -9.81 -21.81 -17.27
C LYS A 704 -9.75 -22.02 -18.78
N LYS A 705 -8.98 -21.18 -19.47
CA LYS A 705 -8.80 -21.27 -20.94
C LYS A 705 -7.35 -20.97 -21.34
N TYR A 706 -6.74 -21.92 -22.05
CA TYR A 706 -5.41 -21.77 -22.63
C TYR A 706 -5.49 -21.29 -24.08
N THR A 707 -4.63 -20.35 -24.46
CA THR A 707 -4.40 -19.95 -25.86
C THR A 707 -2.92 -19.67 -26.11
N GLN A 708 -2.48 -19.74 -27.37
CA GLN A 708 -1.12 -19.43 -27.78
C GLN A 708 -1.13 -18.59 -29.05
N LYS A 709 -0.28 -17.57 -29.11
CA LYS A 709 -0.09 -16.71 -30.28
C LYS A 709 1.36 -16.21 -30.33
N ASP A 710 2.02 -16.29 -31.48
CA ASP A 710 3.36 -15.75 -31.73
C ASP A 710 4.42 -16.15 -30.66
N ASN A 711 4.44 -17.43 -30.25
CA ASN A 711 5.30 -17.98 -29.18
C ASN A 711 5.06 -17.37 -27.78
N ILE A 712 3.92 -16.73 -27.56
CA ILE A 712 3.44 -16.28 -26.25
C ILE A 712 2.30 -17.20 -25.82
N HIS A 713 2.39 -17.71 -24.60
CA HIS A 713 1.38 -18.57 -24.01
C HIS A 713 0.50 -17.78 -23.04
N TYR A 714 -0.81 -17.98 -23.12
CA TYR A 714 -1.79 -17.28 -22.30
C TYR A 714 -2.67 -18.30 -21.57
N LEU A 715 -2.89 -18.07 -20.28
CA LEU A 715 -3.85 -18.80 -19.48
C LEU A 715 -4.80 -17.81 -18.80
N ASP A 716 -6.04 -17.78 -19.25
CA ASP A 716 -7.13 -17.09 -18.58
C ASP A 716 -7.70 -17.99 -17.49
N VAL A 717 -7.89 -17.45 -16.29
CA VAL A 717 -8.47 -18.17 -15.14
C VAL A 717 -9.46 -17.24 -14.44
N ILE A 718 -10.64 -17.77 -14.13
CA ILE A 718 -11.63 -17.09 -13.29
C ILE A 718 -11.63 -17.76 -11.93
N PHE A 719 -11.25 -17.01 -10.90
CA PHE A 719 -11.34 -17.46 -9.51
C PHE A 719 -12.62 -16.93 -8.87
N GLY A 720 -13.20 -17.69 -7.95
CA GLY A 720 -14.40 -17.29 -7.20
C GLY A 720 -14.45 -17.90 -5.80
N ASP A 721 -15.55 -17.62 -5.12
CA ASP A 721 -15.96 -18.20 -3.84
C ASP A 721 -17.40 -18.75 -3.98
N THR A 722 -17.80 -19.75 -3.19
CA THR A 722 -19.14 -20.34 -3.28
C THR A 722 -20.24 -19.45 -2.71
N ASN A 723 -19.90 -18.45 -1.89
CA ASN A 723 -20.84 -17.55 -1.20
C ASN A 723 -20.83 -16.12 -1.76
N SER A 724 -20.29 -15.93 -2.97
CA SER A 724 -20.29 -14.62 -3.63
C SER A 724 -20.40 -14.76 -5.15
N ILE A 725 -21.07 -13.79 -5.79
CA ILE A 725 -21.04 -13.65 -7.26
C ILE A 725 -19.77 -12.96 -7.76
N ARG A 726 -18.97 -12.36 -6.87
CA ARG A 726 -17.73 -11.69 -7.21
C ARG A 726 -16.71 -12.73 -7.71
N THR A 727 -15.91 -12.33 -8.68
CA THR A 727 -14.84 -13.14 -9.24
C THR A 727 -13.54 -12.35 -9.32
N ILE A 728 -12.42 -13.06 -9.40
CA ILE A 728 -11.12 -12.49 -9.74
C ILE A 728 -10.74 -13.04 -11.11
N LYS A 729 -10.75 -12.15 -12.11
CA LYS A 729 -10.32 -12.47 -13.46
C LYS A 729 -8.81 -12.34 -13.54
N THR A 730 -8.15 -13.42 -13.93
CA THR A 730 -6.70 -13.51 -14.03
C THR A 730 -6.27 -13.92 -15.43
N ARG A 731 -5.22 -13.28 -15.96
CA ARG A 731 -4.52 -13.72 -17.18
C ARG A 731 -3.05 -13.89 -16.87
N ILE A 732 -2.55 -15.11 -17.05
CA ILE A 732 -1.13 -15.44 -16.91
C ILE A 732 -0.54 -15.52 -18.32
N ILE A 733 0.57 -14.82 -18.55
CA ILE A 733 1.22 -14.70 -19.85
C ILE A 733 2.67 -15.13 -19.72
N LEU A 734 3.11 -16.09 -20.52
CA LEU A 734 4.50 -16.53 -20.58
C LEU A 734 5.11 -16.13 -21.93
N LYS A 735 6.19 -15.35 -21.89
CA LYS A 735 7.07 -15.06 -23.04
C LYS A 735 8.53 -15.28 -22.62
N HIS A 736 9.17 -16.32 -23.16
CA HIS A 736 10.54 -16.71 -22.81
C HIS A 736 10.76 -16.92 -21.30
N GLY A 737 11.53 -16.03 -20.65
CA GLY A 737 11.84 -16.04 -19.22
C GLY A 737 10.95 -15.13 -18.38
N ALA A 738 9.99 -14.43 -19.01
CA ALA A 738 9.08 -13.51 -18.34
C ALA A 738 7.69 -14.12 -18.18
N VAL A 739 7.14 -14.01 -16.96
CA VAL A 739 5.76 -14.32 -16.64
C VAL A 739 5.05 -13.04 -16.20
N TYR A 740 3.91 -12.74 -16.82
CA TYR A 740 3.03 -11.66 -16.41
C TYR A 740 1.75 -12.23 -15.81
N VAL A 741 1.27 -11.64 -14.71
CA VAL A 741 -0.01 -12.01 -14.10
C VAL A 741 -0.87 -10.77 -13.99
N LEU A 742 -1.90 -10.67 -14.84
CA LEU A 742 -2.88 -9.59 -14.82
C LEU A 742 -4.05 -10.03 -13.94
N LYS A 743 -4.50 -9.20 -12.99
CA LYS A 743 -5.60 -9.50 -12.07
C LYS A 743 -6.54 -8.32 -11.94
N THR A 744 -7.85 -8.59 -11.96
CA THR A 744 -8.90 -7.60 -11.66
C THR A 744 -10.06 -8.26 -10.94
N THR A 745 -10.73 -7.51 -10.07
CA THR A 745 -12.03 -7.87 -9.53
C THR A 745 -13.10 -7.74 -10.62
N SER A 746 -14.03 -8.69 -10.66
CA SER A 746 -15.17 -8.77 -11.59
C SER A 746 -16.35 -9.44 -10.87
N ASP A 747 -17.43 -9.74 -11.57
CA ASP A 747 -18.49 -10.63 -11.09
C ASP A 747 -18.90 -11.64 -12.18
N SER A 748 -19.75 -12.60 -11.84
CA SER A 748 -20.22 -13.67 -12.72
C SER A 748 -21.38 -13.28 -13.64
N LEU A 749 -21.97 -12.08 -13.47
CA LEU A 749 -23.15 -11.62 -14.20
C LEU A 749 -22.81 -10.58 -15.27
N SER A 750 -21.83 -9.72 -15.00
CA SER A 750 -21.45 -8.60 -15.85
C SER A 750 -20.43 -8.99 -16.91
N LYS A 751 -20.49 -8.29 -18.04
CA LYS A 751 -19.37 -8.28 -18.98
C LYS A 751 -18.27 -7.36 -18.42
N PRO A 752 -16.99 -7.65 -18.69
CA PRO A 752 -15.92 -6.72 -18.39
C PRO A 752 -16.20 -5.36 -19.03
N SER A 753 -15.84 -4.29 -18.31
CA SER A 753 -15.89 -2.94 -18.85
C SER A 753 -14.97 -2.77 -20.06
N LYS A 754 -15.16 -1.67 -20.80
CA LYS A 754 -14.28 -1.30 -21.92
C LYS A 754 -12.82 -1.16 -21.46
N PHE A 755 -12.56 -0.63 -20.27
CA PHE A 755 -11.20 -0.54 -19.70
C PHE A 755 -10.57 -1.92 -19.52
N ILE A 756 -11.23 -2.81 -18.80
CA ILE A 756 -10.72 -4.16 -18.51
C ILE A 756 -10.57 -4.97 -19.79
N GLU A 757 -11.58 -4.95 -20.67
CA GLU A 757 -11.55 -5.67 -21.94
C GLU A 757 -10.39 -5.19 -22.82
N THR A 758 -10.26 -3.87 -23.02
CA THR A 758 -9.22 -3.31 -23.90
C THR A 758 -7.84 -3.59 -23.35
N PHE A 759 -7.63 -3.42 -22.04
CA PHE A 759 -6.34 -3.70 -21.40
C PHE A 759 -5.95 -5.17 -21.57
N PHE A 760 -6.81 -6.11 -21.19
CA PHE A 760 -6.51 -7.54 -21.31
C PHE A 760 -6.29 -7.97 -22.76
N LYS A 761 -7.07 -7.44 -23.70
CA LYS A 761 -7.01 -7.81 -25.13
C LYS A 761 -5.76 -7.28 -25.83
N THR A 762 -5.29 -6.09 -25.45
CA THR A 762 -4.17 -5.42 -26.14
C THR A 762 -2.84 -5.53 -25.41
N PHE A 763 -2.82 -6.06 -24.19
CA PHE A 763 -1.60 -6.30 -23.42
C PHE A 763 -0.62 -7.16 -24.22
N THR A 764 0.56 -6.59 -24.49
CA THR A 764 1.61 -7.23 -25.27
C THR A 764 2.94 -7.05 -24.54
N PRO A 765 3.57 -8.13 -24.04
CA PRO A 765 4.93 -8.06 -23.49
C PRO A 765 5.91 -7.47 -24.50
N SER A 766 6.87 -6.67 -24.03
CA SER A 766 7.89 -6.04 -24.87
C SER A 766 8.65 -7.05 -25.74
N ASP A 767 9.17 -6.60 -26.88
CA ASP A 767 9.93 -7.45 -27.82
C ASP A 767 11.37 -7.74 -27.36
N SER A 768 11.79 -7.11 -26.26
CA SER A 768 13.03 -7.43 -25.57
C SER A 768 13.05 -8.90 -25.13
N LEU A 769 14.17 -9.58 -25.35
CA LEU A 769 14.37 -10.94 -24.85
C LEU A 769 14.66 -10.89 -23.34
N ILE A 770 13.63 -11.18 -22.54
CA ILE A 770 13.72 -11.17 -21.07
C ILE A 770 13.92 -12.60 -20.57
N GLY A 771 15.12 -12.86 -20.08
CA GLY A 771 15.51 -14.17 -19.56
C GLY A 771 15.48 -15.27 -20.62
N ASN A 772 15.85 -16.49 -20.22
CA ASN A 772 15.84 -17.63 -21.12
C ASN A 772 14.47 -18.32 -21.12
N ALA A 773 14.13 -18.99 -22.23
CA ALA A 773 12.92 -19.81 -22.32
C ALA A 773 12.86 -20.85 -21.18
N VAL A 774 11.83 -20.77 -20.32
CA VAL A 774 11.75 -21.59 -19.10
C VAL A 774 11.39 -23.06 -19.34
N LEU A 775 10.98 -23.42 -20.57
CA LEU A 775 10.68 -24.79 -20.97
C LEU A 775 11.87 -25.49 -21.64
N ALA A 776 12.92 -24.74 -21.97
CA ALA A 776 14.13 -25.30 -22.56
C ALA A 776 15.06 -25.84 -21.47
N SER A 777 15.69 -26.99 -21.73
CA SER A 777 16.66 -27.58 -20.80
C SER A 777 17.80 -26.60 -20.48
N LYS A 778 18.19 -26.51 -19.21
CA LYS A 778 19.28 -25.65 -18.73
C LYS A 778 20.57 -26.40 -18.45
N SER A 779 20.59 -27.73 -18.60
CA SER A 779 21.77 -28.54 -18.33
C SER A 779 22.92 -28.21 -19.30
N ASN A 780 22.65 -28.06 -20.60
CA ASN A 780 23.68 -27.69 -21.58
C ASN A 780 24.31 -26.34 -21.26
N LEU A 781 23.48 -25.33 -20.97
CA LEU A 781 23.93 -23.99 -20.61
C LEU A 781 24.88 -24.02 -19.39
N PHE A 782 24.55 -24.84 -18.39
CA PHE A 782 25.40 -25.03 -17.21
C PHE A 782 26.76 -25.64 -17.56
N PHE A 783 26.80 -26.71 -18.35
CA PHE A 783 28.07 -27.35 -18.73
C PHE A 783 28.92 -26.45 -19.63
N GLU A 784 28.30 -25.73 -20.57
CA GLU A 784 28.98 -24.76 -21.43
C GLU A 784 29.59 -23.62 -20.61
N ALA A 785 28.88 -23.11 -19.60
CA ALA A 785 29.41 -22.09 -18.70
C ALA A 785 30.65 -22.59 -17.94
N LEU A 786 30.63 -23.81 -17.40
CA LEU A 786 31.78 -24.37 -16.68
C LEU A 786 33.00 -24.63 -17.58
N ASN A 787 32.77 -25.05 -18.82
CA ASN A 787 33.81 -25.31 -19.81
C ASN A 787 34.35 -24.03 -20.48
N GLY A 788 33.61 -22.92 -20.40
CA GLY A 788 33.98 -21.64 -21.01
C GLY A 788 35.13 -20.92 -20.30
N THR A 789 35.49 -19.74 -20.81
CA THR A 789 36.51 -18.86 -20.22
C THR A 789 35.91 -17.70 -19.42
N ASP A 790 34.60 -17.48 -19.51
CA ASP A 790 33.91 -16.38 -18.82
C ASP A 790 33.72 -16.71 -17.32
N SER A 791 34.43 -15.99 -16.46
CA SER A 791 34.35 -16.17 -15.01
C SER A 791 32.98 -15.80 -14.43
N LEU A 792 32.26 -14.86 -15.05
CA LEU A 792 30.95 -14.43 -14.59
C LEU A 792 29.90 -15.52 -14.86
N GLU A 793 29.91 -16.11 -16.06
CA GLU A 793 29.02 -17.22 -16.39
C GLU A 793 29.26 -18.46 -15.52
N LYS A 794 30.53 -18.76 -15.19
CA LYS A 794 30.87 -19.82 -14.22
C LYS A 794 30.26 -19.55 -12.85
N GLU A 795 30.45 -18.33 -12.34
CA GLU A 795 29.92 -17.91 -11.05
C GLU A 795 28.38 -18.03 -11.02
N ARG A 796 27.71 -17.57 -12.10
CA ARG A 796 26.26 -17.72 -12.28
C ARG A 796 25.85 -19.19 -12.23
N ALA A 797 26.47 -20.04 -13.04
CA ALA A 797 26.18 -21.47 -13.15
C ALA A 797 26.33 -22.18 -11.79
N LEU A 798 27.46 -21.99 -11.11
CA LEU A 798 27.78 -22.61 -9.82
C LEU A 798 26.81 -22.19 -8.71
N LYS A 799 26.43 -20.92 -8.64
CA LYS A 799 25.39 -20.46 -7.69
C LYS A 799 24.02 -21.05 -7.99
N SER A 800 23.72 -21.27 -9.27
CA SER A 800 22.39 -21.66 -9.75
C SER A 800 22.07 -23.14 -9.53
N VAL A 801 23.09 -24.01 -9.56
CA VAL A 801 22.88 -25.46 -9.44
C VAL A 801 22.16 -25.86 -8.16
N LYS A 802 22.33 -25.08 -7.09
CA LYS A 802 21.85 -25.42 -5.74
C LYS A 802 20.36 -25.77 -5.68
N LYS A 803 19.49 -25.26 -6.57
CA LYS A 803 18.03 -25.58 -6.63
C LYS A 803 17.33 -25.28 -7.99
N LYS A 804 18.04 -24.82 -9.02
CA LYS A 804 17.39 -24.23 -10.22
C LYS A 804 17.43 -25.11 -11.45
N ILE A 805 18.51 -25.89 -11.60
CA ILE A 805 18.78 -26.69 -12.79
C ILE A 805 18.13 -28.05 -12.63
N ILE A 806 17.51 -28.53 -13.71
CA ILE A 806 16.96 -29.87 -13.78
C ILE A 806 17.84 -30.67 -14.75
N PHE A 807 18.44 -31.75 -14.25
CA PHE A 807 19.23 -32.67 -15.05
C PHE A 807 18.40 -33.85 -15.55
N SER A 808 18.88 -34.51 -16.60
CA SER A 808 18.29 -35.70 -17.20
C SER A 808 19.32 -36.84 -17.30
N GLU A 809 18.87 -38.03 -17.65
CA GLU A 809 19.73 -39.22 -17.79
C GLU A 809 20.85 -39.03 -18.83
N LYS A 810 20.65 -38.14 -19.81
CA LYS A 810 21.68 -37.79 -20.82
C LYS A 810 22.85 -36.99 -20.23
N ASP A 811 22.65 -36.40 -19.05
CA ASP A 811 23.64 -35.55 -18.38
C ASP A 811 24.58 -36.34 -17.46
N VAL A 812 24.26 -37.61 -17.16
CA VAL A 812 24.99 -38.44 -16.18
C VAL A 812 26.50 -38.44 -16.41
N ASP A 813 26.95 -38.70 -17.64
CA ASP A 813 28.39 -38.77 -17.96
C ASP A 813 29.07 -37.40 -17.77
N ARG A 814 28.36 -36.30 -18.05
CA ARG A 814 28.88 -34.93 -17.88
C ARG A 814 28.93 -34.51 -16.41
N ILE A 815 27.92 -34.86 -15.62
CA ILE A 815 27.90 -34.62 -14.17
C ILE A 815 29.06 -35.37 -13.51
N ILE A 816 29.24 -36.65 -13.86
CA ILE A 816 30.35 -37.48 -13.37
C ILE A 816 31.70 -36.83 -13.67
N ALA A 817 31.92 -36.39 -14.91
CA ALA A 817 33.16 -35.72 -15.31
C ALA A 817 33.39 -34.43 -14.51
N ILE A 818 32.37 -33.58 -14.33
CA ILE A 818 32.48 -32.35 -13.55
C ILE A 818 32.80 -32.63 -12.07
N ILE A 819 32.12 -33.58 -11.42
CA ILE A 819 32.37 -33.92 -10.01
C ILE A 819 33.82 -34.40 -9.81
N LYS A 820 34.36 -35.13 -10.79
CA LYS A 820 35.71 -35.71 -10.74
C LYS A 820 36.80 -34.70 -11.07
N ASP A 821 36.65 -33.97 -12.17
CA ASP A 821 37.76 -33.26 -12.82
C ASP A 821 37.68 -31.73 -12.65
N TYR A 822 36.53 -31.16 -12.26
CA TYR A 822 36.38 -29.70 -12.10
C TYR A 822 36.88 -29.21 -10.73
N PRO A 823 37.80 -28.22 -10.69
CA PRO A 823 38.29 -27.66 -9.43
C PRO A 823 37.30 -26.64 -8.85
N PHE A 824 36.41 -27.09 -7.96
CA PHE A 824 35.43 -26.23 -7.30
C PHE A 824 36.11 -25.23 -6.34
N PRO A 825 35.87 -23.91 -6.48
CA PRO A 825 36.33 -22.93 -5.52
C PRO A 825 35.71 -23.14 -4.12
N GLU A 826 36.40 -22.68 -3.06
CA GLU A 826 35.95 -22.83 -1.66
C GLU A 826 34.53 -22.30 -1.42
N ASN A 827 34.17 -21.18 -2.05
CA ASN A 827 32.83 -20.59 -1.93
C ASN A 827 31.73 -21.36 -2.68
N HIS A 828 32.08 -22.41 -3.44
CA HIS A 828 31.16 -23.24 -4.24
C HIS A 828 31.21 -24.73 -3.90
N ILE A 829 31.73 -25.09 -2.72
CA ILE A 829 31.72 -26.48 -2.24
C ILE A 829 30.30 -27.06 -2.20
N GLU A 830 29.30 -26.24 -1.87
CA GLU A 830 27.88 -26.62 -1.87
C GLU A 830 27.34 -26.94 -3.28
N SER A 831 27.95 -26.41 -4.34
CA SER A 831 27.56 -26.71 -5.73
C SER A 831 27.95 -28.14 -6.11
N LYS A 832 29.16 -28.59 -5.70
CA LYS A 832 29.59 -29.99 -5.87
C LYS A 832 28.71 -30.93 -5.06
N LYS A 833 28.38 -30.57 -3.81
CA LYS A 833 27.44 -31.32 -2.95
C LYS A 833 26.10 -31.52 -3.66
N GLN A 834 25.52 -30.46 -4.22
CA GLN A 834 24.24 -30.56 -4.92
C GLN A 834 24.32 -31.44 -6.17
N LEU A 835 25.38 -31.32 -6.99
CA LEU A 835 25.56 -32.18 -8.17
C LEU A 835 25.62 -33.68 -7.82
N ILE A 836 26.25 -34.03 -6.70
CA ILE A 836 26.28 -35.42 -6.20
C ILE A 836 24.86 -35.88 -5.85
N ILE A 837 24.07 -35.05 -5.15
CA ILE A 837 22.68 -35.36 -4.78
C ILE A 837 21.81 -35.50 -6.04
N ASP A 838 21.92 -34.55 -6.98
CA ASP A 838 21.18 -34.53 -8.24
C ASP A 838 21.48 -35.78 -9.08
N LEU A 839 22.74 -36.25 -9.10
CA LEU A 839 23.13 -37.48 -9.76
C LEU A 839 22.37 -38.69 -9.19
N GLY A 840 22.09 -38.70 -7.89
CA GLY A 840 21.31 -39.73 -7.22
C GLY A 840 19.84 -39.78 -7.62
N GLU A 841 19.29 -38.71 -8.20
CA GLU A 841 17.90 -38.66 -8.67
C GLU A 841 17.73 -39.21 -10.10
N LEU A 842 18.84 -39.41 -10.83
CA LEU A 842 18.85 -39.88 -12.21
C LEU A 842 18.96 -41.40 -12.32
N ASN A 843 18.49 -41.98 -13.43
CA ASN A 843 18.54 -43.42 -13.65
C ASN A 843 19.66 -43.81 -14.64
N SER A 844 20.74 -44.42 -14.15
CA SER A 844 21.82 -44.96 -15.00
C SER A 844 22.63 -46.04 -14.28
N PRO A 845 23.03 -47.14 -14.96
CA PRO A 845 23.85 -48.20 -14.37
C PRO A 845 25.25 -47.72 -13.95
N LYS A 846 25.71 -46.56 -14.41
CA LYS A 846 27.02 -45.99 -14.09
C LYS A 846 27.07 -45.27 -12.73
N ILE A 847 25.92 -44.86 -12.18
CA ILE A 847 25.86 -43.99 -11.00
C ILE A 847 26.35 -44.71 -9.75
N ILE A 848 25.80 -45.89 -9.43
CA ILE A 848 26.17 -46.63 -8.21
C ILE A 848 27.67 -46.98 -8.19
N PRO A 849 28.26 -47.54 -9.26
CA PRO A 849 29.71 -47.78 -9.30
C PRO A 849 30.55 -46.51 -9.11
N PHE A 850 30.14 -45.39 -9.71
CA PHE A 850 30.84 -44.13 -9.56
C PHE A 850 30.78 -43.59 -8.12
N LEU A 851 29.58 -43.57 -7.51
CA LEU A 851 29.40 -43.14 -6.13
C LEU A 851 30.21 -44.00 -5.15
N GLU A 852 30.30 -45.32 -5.37
CA GLU A 852 31.14 -46.22 -4.57
C GLU A 852 32.63 -45.91 -4.73
N GLN A 853 33.09 -45.58 -5.93
CA GLN A 853 34.49 -45.19 -6.19
C GLN A 853 34.84 -43.80 -5.65
N LEU A 854 33.89 -42.86 -5.68
CA LEU A 854 34.09 -41.49 -5.24
C LEU A 854 34.20 -41.38 -3.72
N TYR A 855 33.49 -42.24 -2.97
CA TYR A 855 33.37 -42.12 -1.52
C TYR A 855 34.72 -42.12 -0.76
N PRO A 856 35.67 -43.04 -1.04
CA PRO A 856 37.02 -42.99 -0.43
C PRO A 856 37.88 -41.82 -0.92
N VAL A 857 37.58 -41.25 -2.10
CA VAL A 857 38.35 -40.13 -2.66
C VAL A 857 38.05 -38.82 -1.93
N VAL A 858 36.85 -38.68 -1.37
CA VAL A 858 36.40 -37.49 -0.62
C VAL A 858 36.37 -37.71 0.89
N GLU A 859 37.20 -38.63 1.40
CA GLU A 859 37.26 -39.03 2.82
C GLU A 859 37.55 -37.86 3.78
N ASP A 860 38.25 -36.82 3.30
CA ASP A 860 38.53 -35.60 4.06
C ASP A 860 37.34 -34.62 4.16
N THR A 861 36.25 -34.89 3.44
CA THR A 861 35.12 -33.97 3.29
C THR A 861 33.79 -34.65 3.58
N ALA A 862 33.42 -34.74 4.86
CA ALA A 862 32.20 -35.40 5.34
C ALA A 862 30.90 -34.93 4.64
N MET A 863 30.85 -33.66 4.24
CA MET A 863 29.72 -33.11 3.47
C MET A 863 29.49 -33.84 2.14
N TYR A 864 30.55 -34.21 1.42
CA TYR A 864 30.45 -34.95 0.16
C TYR A 864 30.13 -36.41 0.39
N GLN A 865 30.70 -37.03 1.43
CA GLN A 865 30.33 -38.39 1.83
C GLN A 865 28.84 -38.47 2.17
N LEU A 866 28.29 -37.52 2.92
CA LEU A 866 26.85 -37.46 3.21
C LEU A 866 26.01 -37.27 1.95
N ALA A 867 26.43 -36.41 1.01
CA ALA A 867 25.76 -36.24 -0.28
C ALA A 867 25.75 -37.53 -1.11
N ILE A 868 26.85 -38.29 -1.10
CA ILE A 868 26.96 -39.59 -1.79
C ILE A 868 25.99 -40.61 -1.17
N LEU A 869 25.95 -40.69 0.16
CA LEU A 869 25.02 -41.56 0.87
C LEU A 869 23.56 -41.19 0.55
N GLU A 870 23.24 -39.90 0.52
CA GLU A 870 21.91 -39.42 0.14
C GLU A 870 21.57 -39.76 -1.31
N ALA A 871 22.51 -39.58 -2.23
CA ALA A 871 22.36 -39.95 -3.63
C ALA A 871 22.06 -41.45 -3.80
N LEU A 872 22.73 -42.33 -3.03
CA LEU A 872 22.45 -43.77 -3.03
C LEU A 872 21.05 -44.10 -2.50
N ILE A 873 20.52 -43.34 -1.53
CA ILE A 873 19.13 -43.50 -1.06
C ILE A 873 18.15 -43.09 -2.17
N LYS A 874 18.43 -41.96 -2.85
CA LYS A 874 17.62 -41.40 -3.94
C LYS A 874 17.58 -42.28 -5.20
N GLN A 875 18.52 -43.22 -5.37
CA GLN A 875 18.50 -44.24 -6.43
C GLN A 875 17.36 -45.27 -6.29
N LYS A 876 16.67 -45.31 -5.13
CA LYS A 876 15.45 -46.10 -4.88
C LYS A 876 15.54 -47.56 -5.37
N ASN A 877 16.68 -48.21 -5.17
CA ASN A 877 16.85 -49.62 -5.51
C ASN A 877 17.70 -50.37 -4.48
N LYS A 878 17.51 -51.69 -4.44
CA LYS A 878 18.16 -52.57 -3.47
C LYS A 878 19.69 -52.56 -3.58
N SER A 879 20.24 -52.48 -4.78
CA SER A 879 21.70 -52.49 -4.99
C SER A 879 22.35 -51.26 -4.37
N ALA A 880 21.79 -50.07 -4.61
CA ALA A 880 22.27 -48.81 -4.05
C ALA A 880 22.22 -48.81 -2.52
N LEU A 881 21.14 -49.33 -1.93
CA LEU A 881 21.00 -49.43 -0.48
C LEU A 881 21.99 -50.41 0.17
N VAL A 882 22.34 -51.49 -0.51
CA VAL A 882 23.42 -52.40 -0.07
C VAL A 882 24.78 -51.69 -0.13
N LYS A 883 25.00 -50.84 -1.13
CA LYS A 883 26.22 -50.00 -1.20
C LYS A 883 26.24 -48.92 -0.14
N PHE A 884 25.10 -48.30 0.16
CA PHE A 884 24.95 -47.33 1.25
C PHE A 884 25.43 -47.92 2.59
N THR A 885 24.97 -49.13 2.96
CA THR A 885 25.44 -49.76 4.22
C THR A 885 26.91 -50.15 4.17
N LYS A 886 27.40 -50.63 3.01
CA LYS A 886 28.83 -50.96 2.83
C LYS A 886 29.73 -49.73 2.97
N LEU A 887 29.36 -48.60 2.39
CA LEU A 887 30.16 -47.37 2.45
C LEU A 887 30.12 -46.74 3.85
N LEU A 888 28.97 -46.80 4.52
CA LEU A 888 28.86 -46.38 5.91
C LEU A 888 29.73 -47.24 6.84
N ASP A 889 29.95 -48.52 6.53
CA ASP A 889 30.88 -49.41 7.25
C ASP A 889 32.35 -49.12 6.93
N TYR A 890 32.64 -48.62 5.73
CA TYR A 890 33.99 -48.22 5.32
C TYR A 890 34.46 -46.99 6.09
N ASP A 891 33.66 -45.93 6.11
CA ASP A 891 33.94 -44.70 6.86
C ASP A 891 32.63 -43.97 7.21
N ILE A 892 32.51 -43.50 8.44
CA ILE A 892 31.27 -42.91 9.00
C ILE A 892 31.39 -41.39 9.02
N PRO A 893 30.70 -40.67 8.11
CA PRO A 893 30.83 -39.23 8.02
C PRO A 893 30.07 -38.54 9.13
N LEU A 894 30.66 -37.54 9.77
CA LEU A 894 30.01 -36.73 10.80
C LEU A 894 29.61 -35.37 10.21
N GLY A 895 28.35 -34.99 10.42
CA GLY A 895 27.83 -33.69 9.97
C GLY A 895 28.42 -32.54 10.79
N SER A 896 28.56 -31.37 10.16
CA SER A 896 28.95 -30.14 10.88
C SER A 896 27.83 -29.61 11.78
N LYS A 897 26.57 -30.00 11.49
CA LYS A 897 25.36 -29.69 12.25
C LYS A 897 24.58 -30.98 12.49
N GLY A 898 23.94 -31.10 13.66
CA GLY A 898 23.13 -32.28 14.01
C GLY A 898 21.95 -32.57 13.07
N ASP A 899 21.56 -31.62 12.21
CA ASP A 899 20.46 -31.80 11.25
C ASP A 899 20.87 -32.49 9.95
N ASP A 900 22.17 -32.51 9.59
CA ASP A 900 22.63 -33.09 8.31
C ASP A 900 22.31 -34.60 8.23
N ILE A 901 22.54 -35.32 9.33
CA ILE A 901 22.23 -36.75 9.44
C ILE A 901 20.72 -36.99 9.47
N ASN A 902 19.95 -36.14 10.15
CA ASN A 902 18.49 -36.24 10.12
C ASN A 902 17.93 -36.09 8.69
N SER A 903 18.47 -35.16 7.90
CA SER A 903 18.10 -34.96 6.49
C SER A 903 18.39 -36.20 5.65
N LEU A 904 19.58 -36.81 5.82
CA LEU A 904 19.96 -38.05 5.13
C LEU A 904 18.94 -39.17 5.36
N PHE A 905 18.54 -39.40 6.60
CA PHE A 905 17.56 -40.45 6.93
C PHE A 905 16.12 -40.07 6.54
N TYR A 906 15.80 -38.79 6.45
CA TYR A 906 14.50 -38.34 5.94
C TYR A 906 14.28 -38.76 4.48
N SER A 907 15.34 -38.82 3.66
CA SER A 907 15.27 -39.24 2.26
C SER A 907 14.77 -40.68 2.07
N PHE A 908 14.78 -41.53 3.11
CA PHE A 908 14.13 -42.85 3.05
C PHE A 908 12.60 -42.79 3.02
N ARG A 909 11.96 -41.69 3.44
CA ARG A 909 10.49 -41.59 3.53
C ARG A 909 9.78 -41.74 2.18
N ASP A 910 10.40 -41.23 1.10
CA ASP A 910 9.89 -41.34 -0.27
C ASP A 910 9.90 -42.77 -0.80
N SER A 911 10.59 -43.69 -0.13
CA SER A 911 10.71 -45.11 -0.52
C SER A 911 10.85 -45.99 0.71
N LEU A 912 9.97 -45.76 1.70
CA LEU A 912 10.06 -46.36 3.02
C LEU A 912 10.17 -47.90 2.95
N VAL A 913 9.46 -48.56 2.03
CA VAL A 913 9.53 -50.02 1.86
C VAL A 913 10.95 -50.53 1.59
N LEU A 914 11.76 -49.78 0.85
CA LEU A 914 13.12 -50.18 0.48
C LEU A 914 14.09 -50.05 1.65
N ALA A 915 13.80 -49.19 2.62
CA ALA A 915 14.61 -49.07 3.83
C ALA A 915 14.69 -50.39 4.62
N GLU A 916 13.79 -51.35 4.37
CA GLU A 916 13.90 -52.70 4.92
C GLU A 916 15.24 -53.38 4.60
N VAL A 917 15.83 -53.07 3.44
CA VAL A 917 17.08 -53.66 2.92
C VAL A 917 18.28 -53.37 3.82
N VAL A 918 18.32 -52.18 4.41
CA VAL A 918 19.46 -51.72 5.22
C VAL A 918 19.38 -52.19 6.68
N TYR A 919 18.27 -52.83 7.07
CA TYR A 919 18.12 -53.48 8.38
C TYR A 919 18.35 -54.99 8.29
N PRO A 920 18.98 -55.61 9.31
CA PRO A 920 19.35 -55.01 10.60
C PRO A 920 20.75 -54.36 10.62
N GLN A 921 21.47 -54.31 9.49
CA GLN A 921 22.86 -53.82 9.43
C GLN A 921 23.03 -52.42 10.02
N LEU A 922 22.09 -51.51 9.75
CA LEU A 922 22.13 -50.15 10.32
C LEU A 922 22.23 -50.10 11.84
N LEU A 923 21.71 -51.11 12.56
CA LEU A 923 21.77 -51.14 14.01
C LEU A 923 23.22 -51.20 14.53
N ASN A 924 24.17 -51.65 13.72
CA ASN A 924 25.59 -51.67 14.07
C ASN A 924 26.18 -50.25 14.21
N PHE A 925 25.56 -49.21 13.66
CA PHE A 925 26.07 -47.82 13.72
C PHE A 925 25.44 -46.98 14.83
N THR A 926 24.57 -47.58 15.64
CA THR A 926 23.87 -46.89 16.75
C THR A 926 24.79 -46.48 17.92
N PHE A 927 26.05 -46.90 17.91
CA PHE A 927 27.07 -46.41 18.84
C PHE A 927 27.49 -44.96 18.54
N VAL A 928 27.29 -44.50 17.30
CA VAL A 928 27.54 -43.11 16.90
C VAL A 928 26.34 -42.25 17.28
N SER A 929 26.57 -41.22 18.11
CA SER A 929 25.51 -40.41 18.72
C SER A 929 24.56 -39.81 17.69
N ASP A 930 25.09 -39.20 16.63
CA ASP A 930 24.30 -38.49 15.61
C ASP A 930 23.43 -39.44 14.77
N TYR A 931 23.86 -40.68 14.59
CA TYR A 931 23.16 -41.70 13.80
C TYR A 931 22.12 -42.48 14.60
N LYS A 932 22.33 -42.58 15.91
CA LYS A 932 21.52 -43.41 16.80
C LYS A 932 20.02 -43.12 16.70
N LYS A 933 19.63 -41.86 16.91
CA LYS A 933 18.21 -41.45 16.92
C LYS A 933 17.56 -41.58 15.52
N PRO A 934 18.16 -41.08 14.42
CA PRO A 934 17.62 -41.30 13.08
C PRO A 934 17.39 -42.77 12.72
N ILE A 935 18.35 -43.65 13.04
CA ILE A 935 18.25 -45.09 12.77
C ILE A 935 17.05 -45.69 13.52
N TYR A 936 16.95 -45.48 14.83
CA TYR A 936 15.82 -46.03 15.59
C TYR A 936 14.48 -45.44 15.16
N ASN A 937 14.41 -44.15 14.82
CA ASN A 937 13.20 -43.52 14.30
C ASN A 937 12.74 -44.17 13.00
N LEU A 938 13.66 -44.38 12.05
CA LEU A 938 13.35 -45.05 10.77
C LEU A 938 12.92 -46.51 11.01
N LEU A 939 13.62 -47.26 11.87
CA LEU A 939 13.22 -48.62 12.22
C LEU A 939 11.82 -48.66 12.84
N ALA A 940 11.50 -47.75 13.75
CA ALA A 940 10.19 -47.69 14.36
C ALA A 940 9.09 -47.36 13.35
N GLN A 941 9.35 -46.48 12.39
CA GLN A 941 8.43 -46.22 11.27
C GLN A 941 8.22 -47.47 10.42
N LEU A 942 9.28 -48.23 10.11
CA LEU A 942 9.19 -49.47 9.34
C LEU A 942 8.40 -50.58 10.05
N VAL A 943 8.53 -50.66 11.37
CA VAL A 943 7.75 -51.60 12.20
C VAL A 943 6.29 -51.16 12.27
N ASP A 944 6.02 -49.87 12.54
CA ASP A 944 4.66 -49.31 12.59
C ASP A 944 3.93 -49.48 11.23
N SER A 945 4.65 -49.33 10.10
CA SER A 945 4.11 -49.57 8.74
C SER A 945 4.10 -51.03 8.29
N ASN A 946 4.45 -51.98 9.18
CA ASN A 946 4.46 -53.43 8.91
C ASN A 946 5.44 -53.89 7.81
N TYR A 947 6.42 -53.06 7.45
CA TYR A 947 7.46 -53.38 6.46
C TYR A 947 8.60 -54.21 7.06
N ILE A 948 8.92 -54.02 8.34
CA ILE A 948 9.86 -54.88 9.07
C ILE A 948 9.12 -55.71 10.11
N LYS A 949 9.28 -57.03 10.05
CA LYS A 949 8.81 -57.93 11.11
C LYS A 949 9.78 -57.95 12.31
N PRO A 950 9.28 -58.05 13.55
CA PRO A 950 10.10 -58.12 14.76
C PRO A 950 11.23 -59.15 14.73
N LYS A 951 10.98 -60.30 14.09
CA LYS A 951 11.95 -61.39 13.88
C LYS A 951 13.28 -60.90 13.29
N LYS A 952 13.27 -59.84 12.46
CA LYS A 952 14.44 -59.29 11.76
C LYS A 952 15.42 -58.57 12.68
N TYR A 953 14.94 -57.97 13.77
CA TYR A 953 15.77 -57.27 14.75
C TYR A 953 15.75 -57.92 16.14
N THR A 954 15.17 -59.12 16.29
CA THR A 954 15.15 -59.89 17.55
C THR A 954 16.55 -60.10 18.13
N LYS A 955 17.64 -60.13 17.35
CA LYS A 955 19.00 -60.24 17.91
C LYS A 955 19.43 -58.97 18.67
N TYR A 956 18.89 -57.80 18.30
CA TYR A 956 19.23 -56.49 18.87
C TYR A 956 18.29 -56.05 19.99
N TYR A 957 17.23 -56.79 20.30
CA TYR A 957 16.25 -56.37 21.31
C TYR A 957 16.87 -56.11 22.69
N LYS A 958 17.93 -56.84 23.09
CA LYS A 958 18.63 -56.61 24.36
C LYS A 958 19.40 -55.29 24.35
N GLN A 959 19.98 -54.93 23.20
CA GLN A 959 20.64 -53.64 23.02
C GLN A 959 19.63 -52.50 23.10
N ILE A 960 18.54 -52.59 22.33
CA ILE A 960 17.43 -51.62 22.36
C ILE A 960 16.89 -51.49 23.79
N LEU A 961 16.68 -52.60 24.49
CA LEU A 961 16.24 -52.61 25.88
C LEU A 961 17.22 -51.94 26.84
N ARG A 962 18.53 -52.16 26.67
CA ARG A 962 19.56 -51.50 27.49
C ARG A 962 19.55 -50.00 27.27
N GLU A 963 19.47 -49.56 26.02
CA GLU A 963 19.44 -48.14 25.65
C GLU A 963 18.14 -47.48 26.09
N ALA A 964 17.00 -48.16 25.95
CA ALA A 964 15.71 -47.72 26.50
C ALA A 964 15.75 -47.59 28.03
N LYS A 965 16.41 -48.52 28.73
CA LYS A 965 16.61 -48.43 30.19
C LYS A 965 17.51 -47.26 30.59
N ILE A 966 18.50 -46.91 29.78
CA ILE A 966 19.35 -45.72 30.00
C ILE A 966 18.51 -44.47 29.81
N GLU A 967 17.79 -44.37 28.69
CA GLU A 967 16.90 -43.23 28.40
C GLU A 967 15.81 -43.07 29.46
N LEU A 968 15.20 -44.16 29.92
CA LEU A 968 14.25 -44.16 31.03
C LEU A 968 14.87 -43.67 32.34
N LYS A 969 16.11 -44.06 32.65
CA LYS A 969 16.83 -43.52 33.82
C LYS A 969 17.11 -42.03 33.66
N SER A 970 17.49 -41.59 32.47
CA SER A 970 17.68 -40.17 32.16
C SER A 970 16.38 -39.39 32.34
N GLN A 971 15.24 -39.90 31.85
CA GLN A 971 13.91 -39.31 32.06
C GLN A 971 13.58 -39.19 33.55
N ILE A 972 13.73 -40.27 34.33
CA ILE A 972 13.47 -40.25 35.78
C ILE A 972 14.40 -39.25 36.49
N SER A 973 15.69 -39.23 36.14
CA SER A 973 16.65 -38.28 36.72
C SER A 973 16.32 -36.84 36.35
N TYR A 974 15.86 -36.61 35.12
CA TYR A 974 15.40 -35.31 34.64
C TYR A 974 14.19 -34.84 35.46
N GLU A 975 13.16 -35.68 35.60
CA GLU A 975 11.97 -35.38 36.40
C GLU A 975 12.30 -35.11 37.87
N GLN A 976 13.20 -35.89 38.47
CA GLN A 976 13.69 -35.66 39.83
C GLN A 976 14.41 -34.32 39.97
N ALA A 977 15.28 -33.97 39.02
CA ALA A 977 15.99 -32.69 39.00
C ALA A 977 15.03 -31.52 38.80
N GLN A 978 14.02 -31.64 37.94
CA GLN A 978 13.00 -30.59 37.75
C GLN A 978 12.12 -30.43 38.99
N ARG A 979 11.75 -31.53 39.65
CA ARG A 979 11.02 -31.49 40.93
C ARG A 979 11.82 -30.81 42.04
N ALA A 980 13.15 -31.01 42.08
CA ALA A 980 14.03 -30.30 43.02
C ALA A 980 14.09 -28.80 42.70
N LYS A 981 14.15 -28.43 41.41
CA LYS A 981 14.19 -27.04 40.94
C LYS A 981 12.87 -26.28 41.06
N GLN A 982 11.73 -26.96 41.23
CA GLN A 982 10.43 -26.33 41.42
C GLN A 982 10.33 -25.49 42.71
N LYS A 983 11.24 -25.65 43.67
CA LYS A 983 11.28 -24.82 44.89
C LYS A 983 11.91 -23.44 44.71
N ASP A 984 12.66 -23.19 43.62
CA ASP A 984 13.54 -22.00 43.49
C ASP A 984 13.31 -21.13 42.22
N LYS A 985 12.28 -21.39 41.41
CA LYS A 985 12.14 -20.69 40.12
C LYS A 985 11.11 -19.56 40.12
N THR A 986 11.61 -18.34 39.93
CA THR A 986 10.87 -17.14 39.48
C THR A 986 11.12 -16.90 37.98
N SER A 987 10.82 -17.88 37.12
CA SER A 987 10.99 -17.76 35.66
C SER A 987 9.75 -17.18 34.97
N TYR A 988 9.94 -16.37 33.92
CA TYR A 988 8.88 -15.71 33.15
C TYR A 988 8.07 -16.66 32.25
N TYR A 989 8.61 -17.86 31.95
CA TYR A 989 7.96 -18.92 31.18
C TYR A 989 7.90 -20.21 32.01
N TYR A 990 6.69 -20.62 32.40
CA TYR A 990 6.44 -21.90 33.07
C TYR A 990 6.07 -22.97 32.02
N SER A 991 6.83 -24.06 31.97
CA SER A 991 6.47 -25.32 31.32
C SER A 991 6.49 -26.43 32.36
N SER A 992 5.45 -27.25 32.40
CA SER A 992 5.42 -28.43 33.27
C SER A 992 6.30 -29.51 32.66
N TYR A 993 7.33 -29.95 33.38
CA TYR A 993 8.16 -31.10 32.97
C TYR A 993 7.34 -32.39 32.80
N ARG A 994 6.09 -32.42 33.29
CA ARG A 994 5.18 -33.55 33.18
C ARG A 994 4.43 -33.59 31.84
N ASN A 995 4.63 -32.63 30.95
CA ASN A 995 3.97 -32.57 29.64
C ASN A 995 4.97 -32.12 28.55
N GLU A 996 6.20 -32.62 28.62
CA GLU A 996 7.24 -32.33 27.61
C GLU A 996 7.37 -33.45 26.59
N GLY A 997 6.95 -34.67 26.96
CA GLY A 997 7.07 -35.87 26.15
C GLY A 997 8.51 -36.33 25.99
N ASN A 998 8.70 -37.53 25.44
CA ASN A 998 10.04 -38.03 25.08
C ASN A 998 9.96 -38.95 23.85
N GLN A 999 10.11 -38.36 22.67
CA GLN A 999 10.00 -39.08 21.40
C GLN A 999 11.01 -40.24 21.27
N THR A 1000 12.20 -40.10 21.86
CA THR A 1000 13.23 -41.14 21.83
C THR A 1000 12.77 -42.36 22.62
N LEU A 1001 12.23 -42.15 23.82
CA LEU A 1001 11.71 -43.21 24.68
C LEU A 1001 10.43 -43.84 24.10
N VAL A 1002 9.56 -43.05 23.46
CA VAL A 1002 8.42 -43.57 22.67
C VAL A 1002 8.93 -44.48 21.56
N THR A 1003 9.94 -44.07 20.81
CA THR A 1003 10.53 -44.84 19.70
C THR A 1003 11.10 -46.17 20.19
N TYR A 1004 11.89 -46.17 21.26
CA TYR A 1004 12.38 -47.42 21.86
C TYR A 1004 11.25 -48.32 22.33
N SER A 1005 10.24 -47.74 22.98
CA SER A 1005 9.10 -48.50 23.48
C SER A 1005 8.34 -49.18 22.35
N LYS A 1006 8.07 -48.47 21.24
CA LYS A 1006 7.47 -49.06 20.02
C LYS A 1006 8.24 -50.29 19.53
N LEU A 1007 9.57 -50.19 19.45
CA LEU A 1007 10.42 -51.30 19.00
C LEU A 1007 10.44 -52.49 19.96
N LEU A 1008 10.19 -52.26 21.25
CA LEU A 1008 10.19 -53.29 22.30
C LEU A 1008 8.81 -53.95 22.50
N ILE A 1009 7.72 -53.32 22.09
CA ILE A 1009 6.34 -53.85 22.21
C ILE A 1009 6.21 -55.30 21.68
N PRO A 1010 6.75 -55.66 20.49
CA PRO A 1010 6.66 -57.04 20.00
C PRO A 1010 7.34 -58.09 20.89
N PHE A 1011 8.17 -57.68 21.85
CA PHE A 1011 8.86 -58.54 22.81
C PHE A 1011 8.29 -58.42 24.23
N TYR A 1012 7.10 -57.83 24.38
CA TYR A 1012 6.47 -57.55 25.68
C TYR A 1012 6.34 -58.78 26.59
N THR A 1013 6.17 -59.98 26.02
CA THR A 1013 6.05 -61.25 26.77
C THR A 1013 7.35 -61.67 27.45
N LYS A 1014 8.51 -61.12 27.05
CA LYS A 1014 9.80 -61.41 27.70
C LYS A 1014 9.88 -60.71 29.05
N LYS A 1015 10.29 -61.44 30.10
CA LYS A 1015 10.33 -60.95 31.49
C LYS A 1015 11.09 -59.63 31.64
N GLU A 1016 12.23 -59.49 30.97
CA GLU A 1016 13.08 -58.30 31.05
C GLU A 1016 12.54 -57.06 30.32
N VAL A 1017 11.68 -57.26 29.30
CA VAL A 1017 10.99 -56.20 28.55
C VAL A 1017 9.74 -55.78 29.30
N LYS A 1018 8.97 -56.74 29.82
CA LYS A 1018 7.84 -56.45 30.73
C LYS A 1018 8.30 -55.63 31.93
N ALA A 1019 9.41 -56.00 32.57
CA ALA A 1019 10.00 -55.24 33.67
C ALA A 1019 10.42 -53.80 33.28
N TYR A 1020 10.76 -53.55 32.01
CA TYR A 1020 11.01 -52.19 31.52
C TYR A 1020 9.72 -51.38 31.44
N PHE A 1021 8.65 -51.94 30.86
CA PHE A 1021 7.34 -51.26 30.81
C PHE A 1021 6.73 -51.06 32.20
N ASP A 1022 6.88 -52.03 33.10
CA ASP A 1022 6.45 -51.91 34.50
C ASP A 1022 7.19 -50.76 35.19
N LYS A 1023 8.51 -50.63 34.97
CA LYS A 1023 9.29 -49.50 35.49
C LYS A 1023 8.92 -48.18 34.81
N LEU A 1024 8.58 -48.19 33.53
CA LEU A 1024 8.20 -47.00 32.79
C LEU A 1024 6.94 -46.33 33.37
N ARG A 1025 6.05 -47.10 34.00
CA ARG A 1025 4.89 -46.56 34.73
C ARG A 1025 5.24 -45.65 35.93
N THR A 1026 6.51 -45.60 36.34
CA THR A 1026 6.98 -44.73 37.44
C THR A 1026 7.34 -43.31 36.98
N VAL A 1027 7.39 -43.09 35.66
CA VAL A 1027 7.57 -41.78 35.02
C VAL A 1027 6.37 -40.89 35.32
N GLN A 1028 6.58 -39.58 35.45
CA GLN A 1028 5.54 -38.60 35.77
C GLN A 1028 5.13 -37.73 34.57
N ASP A 1029 5.80 -37.88 33.43
CA ASP A 1029 5.40 -37.24 32.17
C ASP A 1029 4.14 -37.89 31.56
N TYR A 1030 3.03 -37.18 31.63
CA TYR A 1030 1.72 -37.58 31.15
C TYR A 1030 1.68 -37.73 29.62
N GLN A 1031 2.34 -36.85 28.87
CA GLN A 1031 2.37 -36.91 27.41
C GLN A 1031 3.07 -38.19 26.93
N LEU A 1032 4.24 -38.47 27.49
CA LEU A 1032 5.02 -39.69 27.23
C LEU A 1032 4.24 -40.95 27.60
N LEU A 1033 3.60 -40.97 28.78
CA LEU A 1033 2.79 -42.10 29.20
C LEU A 1033 1.56 -42.29 28.30
N THR A 1034 0.91 -41.21 27.87
CA THR A 1034 -0.18 -41.25 26.88
C THR A 1034 0.27 -41.93 25.61
N ASP A 1035 1.37 -41.47 25.01
CA ASP A 1035 1.91 -42.04 23.77
C ASP A 1035 2.19 -43.53 23.90
N ILE A 1036 2.83 -43.94 25.00
CA ILE A 1036 3.22 -45.34 25.22
C ILE A 1036 2.01 -46.23 25.47
N ASN A 1037 1.08 -45.81 26.32
CA ASN A 1037 -0.12 -46.61 26.62
C ASN A 1037 -1.03 -46.73 25.39
N CYS A 1038 -1.15 -45.68 24.58
CA CYS A 1038 -1.83 -45.76 23.29
C CYS A 1038 -1.17 -46.80 22.38
N LYS A 1039 0.18 -46.83 22.32
CA LYS A 1039 0.90 -47.83 21.53
C LYS A 1039 0.75 -49.25 22.04
N LEU A 1040 0.68 -49.46 23.37
CA LEU A 1040 0.38 -50.78 23.94
C LEU A 1040 -1.00 -51.28 23.52
N VAL A 1041 -2.02 -50.43 23.63
CA VAL A 1041 -3.40 -50.77 23.23
C VAL A 1041 -3.52 -51.03 21.73
N SER A 1042 -2.87 -50.23 20.89
CA SER A 1042 -2.84 -50.48 19.44
C SER A 1042 -2.16 -51.80 19.04
N ASN A 1043 -1.47 -52.46 19.97
CA ASN A 1043 -0.84 -53.77 19.78
C ASN A 1043 -1.49 -54.86 20.66
N ASP A 1044 -2.77 -54.69 21.01
CA ASP A 1044 -3.57 -55.66 21.78
C ASP A 1044 -3.02 -55.99 23.18
N ILE A 1045 -2.18 -55.11 23.75
CA ILE A 1045 -1.69 -55.22 25.13
C ILE A 1045 -2.61 -54.41 26.05
N GLY A 1046 -3.30 -55.11 26.95
CA GLY A 1046 -4.24 -54.48 27.89
C GLY A 1046 -3.58 -53.49 28.86
N VAL A 1047 -4.21 -52.33 29.01
CA VAL A 1047 -3.86 -51.27 29.98
C VAL A 1047 -5.03 -51.10 30.96
N ASN A 1048 -4.74 -51.06 32.27
CA ASN A 1048 -5.78 -50.92 33.31
C ASN A 1048 -6.48 -49.55 33.17
N LYS A 1049 -7.81 -49.52 33.38
CA LYS A 1049 -8.65 -48.33 33.39
C LYS A 1049 -8.12 -47.21 34.32
N GLU A 1050 -7.51 -47.58 35.45
CA GLU A 1050 -6.90 -46.62 36.38
C GLU A 1050 -5.81 -45.76 35.76
N VAL A 1051 -5.07 -46.29 34.77
CA VAL A 1051 -4.03 -45.53 34.06
C VAL A 1051 -4.65 -44.41 33.23
N TRP A 1052 -5.73 -44.70 32.51
CA TRP A 1052 -6.43 -43.69 31.73
C TRP A 1052 -7.00 -42.59 32.62
N ASN A 1053 -7.58 -42.96 33.78
CA ASN A 1053 -8.03 -41.99 34.78
C ASN A 1053 -6.89 -41.10 35.28
N TYR A 1054 -5.71 -41.67 35.57
CA TYR A 1054 -4.53 -40.92 35.98
C TYR A 1054 -4.05 -39.95 34.88
N LEU A 1055 -4.03 -40.38 33.63
CA LEU A 1055 -3.63 -39.54 32.49
C LEU A 1055 -4.63 -38.40 32.22
N ALA A 1056 -5.91 -38.64 32.48
CA ALA A 1056 -6.99 -37.67 32.32
C ALA A 1056 -7.12 -36.69 33.52
N ASP A 1057 -6.39 -36.93 34.62
CA ASP A 1057 -6.39 -36.07 35.80
C ASP A 1057 -5.64 -34.75 35.55
N ASP A 1058 -4.58 -34.79 34.72
CA ASP A 1058 -3.82 -33.59 34.33
C ASP A 1058 -4.56 -32.76 33.27
N VAL A 1059 -4.75 -31.47 33.56
CA VAL A 1059 -5.49 -30.54 32.70
C VAL A 1059 -4.81 -30.36 31.34
N ILE A 1060 -3.47 -30.32 31.28
CA ILE A 1060 -2.73 -30.12 30.03
C ILE A 1060 -2.78 -31.38 29.17
N ASN A 1061 -2.64 -32.56 29.77
CA ASN A 1061 -2.70 -33.82 29.03
C ASN A 1061 -4.12 -34.21 28.58
N TYR A 1062 -5.18 -33.67 29.18
CA TYR A 1062 -6.56 -34.10 28.90
C TYR A 1062 -6.95 -34.01 27.41
N ALA A 1063 -6.68 -32.88 26.74
CA ALA A 1063 -6.95 -32.76 25.29
C ALA A 1063 -6.00 -33.61 24.45
N TYR A 1064 -4.71 -33.67 24.82
CA TYR A 1064 -3.74 -34.51 24.12
C TYR A 1064 -4.13 -36.00 24.17
N LEU A 1065 -4.56 -36.50 25.33
CA LEU A 1065 -5.05 -37.86 25.53
C LEU A 1065 -6.27 -38.15 24.65
N TYR A 1066 -7.23 -37.22 24.59
CA TYR A 1066 -8.39 -37.36 23.70
C TYR A 1066 -7.93 -37.52 22.25
N GLN A 1067 -7.05 -36.61 21.77
CA GLN A 1067 -6.55 -36.62 20.39
C GLN A 1067 -5.81 -37.91 20.05
N GLU A 1068 -4.96 -38.42 20.95
CA GLU A 1068 -4.22 -39.67 20.73
C GLU A 1068 -5.14 -40.91 20.73
N LEU A 1069 -6.13 -40.97 21.63
CA LEU A 1069 -7.11 -42.07 21.67
C LEU A 1069 -8.05 -42.04 20.45
N GLU A 1070 -8.45 -40.86 19.99
CA GLU A 1070 -9.22 -40.68 18.76
C GLU A 1070 -8.43 -41.20 17.55
N ARG A 1071 -7.14 -40.83 17.44
CA ARG A 1071 -6.26 -41.25 16.35
C ARG A 1071 -6.14 -42.77 16.24
N ILE A 1072 -6.16 -43.49 17.36
CA ILE A 1072 -6.12 -44.96 17.40
C ILE A 1072 -7.51 -45.61 17.45
N LYS A 1073 -8.59 -44.83 17.32
CA LYS A 1073 -10.00 -45.28 17.36
C LYS A 1073 -10.39 -46.00 18.66
N ARG A 1074 -9.87 -45.54 19.81
CA ARG A 1074 -10.12 -46.10 21.14
C ARG A 1074 -10.64 -45.08 22.16
N LEU A 1075 -11.54 -44.21 21.73
CA LEU A 1075 -12.22 -43.25 22.62
C LEU A 1075 -13.07 -43.93 23.70
N ASP A 1076 -13.37 -45.23 23.59
CA ASP A 1076 -13.97 -46.03 24.66
C ASP A 1076 -13.11 -46.09 25.94
N LEU A 1077 -11.80 -45.83 25.83
CA LEU A 1077 -10.87 -45.77 26.94
C LEU A 1077 -10.77 -44.38 27.59
N PHE A 1078 -11.30 -43.35 26.93
CA PHE A 1078 -11.20 -41.97 27.42
C PHE A 1078 -12.12 -41.75 28.64
N PRO A 1079 -11.58 -41.32 29.80
CA PRO A 1079 -12.40 -41.03 30.97
C PRO A 1079 -13.19 -39.73 30.78
N LYS A 1080 -14.45 -39.84 30.36
CA LYS A 1080 -15.32 -38.67 30.18
C LYS A 1080 -15.64 -38.00 31.52
N LYS A 1081 -15.27 -36.73 31.66
CA LYS A 1081 -15.73 -35.84 32.73
C LYS A 1081 -17.09 -35.22 32.35
N GLU A 1082 -17.90 -34.85 33.35
CA GLU A 1082 -19.22 -34.22 33.18
C GLU A 1082 -19.14 -32.92 32.33
N ASN A 1083 -18.08 -32.13 32.50
CA ASN A 1083 -17.81 -30.90 31.73
C ASN A 1083 -16.68 -31.07 30.70
N MET A 1084 -16.74 -32.12 29.87
CA MET A 1084 -15.64 -32.52 28.99
C MET A 1084 -15.11 -31.39 28.09
N GLN A 1085 -15.99 -30.63 27.42
CA GLN A 1085 -15.59 -29.53 26.55
C GLN A 1085 -14.88 -28.39 27.30
N LEU A 1086 -15.34 -28.04 28.51
CA LEU A 1086 -14.72 -27.01 29.34
C LEU A 1086 -13.30 -27.41 29.74
N GLU A 1087 -13.09 -28.69 30.10
CA GLU A 1087 -11.77 -29.21 30.46
C GLU A 1087 -10.82 -29.23 29.26
N ILE A 1088 -11.33 -29.51 28.06
CA ILE A 1088 -10.54 -29.44 26.82
C ILE A 1088 -10.22 -27.98 26.45
N ALA A 1089 -11.16 -27.05 26.63
CA ALA A 1089 -10.91 -25.62 26.45
C ALA A 1089 -9.79 -25.11 27.38
N LYS A 1090 -9.78 -25.54 28.65
CA LYS A 1090 -8.68 -25.25 29.58
C LYS A 1090 -7.36 -25.85 29.09
N SER A 1091 -7.38 -27.12 28.68
CA SER A 1091 -6.22 -27.84 28.17
C SER A 1091 -5.56 -27.10 26.98
N ILE A 1092 -6.36 -26.66 26.02
CA ILE A 1092 -5.94 -25.90 24.84
C ILE A 1092 -5.31 -24.55 25.24
N LEU A 1093 -5.99 -23.76 26.08
CA LEU A 1093 -5.54 -22.41 26.48
C LEU A 1093 -4.25 -22.39 27.30
N TYR A 1094 -4.07 -23.41 28.15
CA TYR A 1094 -3.06 -23.41 29.19
C TYR A 1094 -1.99 -24.49 29.01
N GLN A 1095 -1.85 -25.04 27.80
CA GLN A 1095 -0.77 -25.98 27.44
C GLN A 1095 0.63 -25.40 27.74
N LYS A 1096 0.79 -24.08 27.62
CA LYS A 1096 2.06 -23.37 27.87
C LYS A 1096 1.85 -22.12 28.73
N SER A 1097 2.89 -21.76 29.48
CA SER A 1097 2.99 -20.48 30.20
C SER A 1097 1.90 -20.23 31.24
N PHE A 1098 1.41 -21.30 31.91
CA PHE A 1098 0.44 -21.24 33.01
C PHE A 1098 0.75 -22.30 34.06
N ASN A 1099 0.87 -21.91 35.32
CA ASN A 1099 1.13 -22.81 36.44
C ASN A 1099 -0.14 -23.03 37.26
N PHE A 1100 -0.83 -24.14 37.06
CA PHE A 1100 -2.07 -24.46 37.80
C PHE A 1100 -1.92 -24.56 39.33
N ASN A 1101 -0.69 -24.58 39.87
CA ASN A 1101 -0.45 -24.57 41.32
C ASN A 1101 -0.25 -23.15 41.90
N GLU A 1102 0.07 -22.16 41.08
CA GLU A 1102 0.43 -20.80 41.51
C GLU A 1102 -0.46 -19.73 40.88
N ASP A 1103 -0.80 -19.89 39.60
CA ASP A 1103 -1.63 -18.98 38.84
C ASP A 1103 -3.11 -19.22 39.17
N SER A 1104 -3.86 -18.13 39.28
CA SER A 1104 -5.31 -18.18 39.49
C SER A 1104 -6.03 -18.27 38.15
N LEU A 1105 -7.02 -19.18 38.05
CA LEU A 1105 -7.88 -19.37 36.90
C LEU A 1105 -9.34 -19.47 37.37
N GLU A 1106 -10.23 -18.70 36.76
CA GLU A 1106 -11.67 -18.83 36.97
C GLU A 1106 -12.40 -18.87 35.62
N PHE A 1107 -13.33 -19.81 35.48
CA PHE A 1107 -14.27 -19.82 34.37
C PHE A 1107 -15.31 -18.71 34.57
N ILE A 1108 -15.62 -17.97 33.50
CA ILE A 1108 -16.57 -16.86 33.54
C ILE A 1108 -17.91 -17.30 32.95
N SER A 1109 -17.92 -17.65 31.66
CA SER A 1109 -19.13 -18.05 30.95
C SER A 1109 -18.81 -18.75 29.63
N THR A 1110 -19.81 -19.43 29.07
CA THR A 1110 -19.80 -19.94 27.71
C THR A 1110 -20.76 -19.10 26.87
N LYS A 1111 -20.37 -18.77 25.65
CA LYS A 1111 -21.19 -18.02 24.70
C LYS A 1111 -21.23 -18.76 23.37
N VAL A 1112 -22.43 -18.88 22.80
CA VAL A 1112 -22.60 -19.40 21.45
C VAL A 1112 -22.23 -18.29 20.47
N VAL A 1113 -21.29 -18.57 19.57
CA VAL A 1113 -20.80 -17.62 18.57
C VAL A 1113 -20.82 -18.29 17.21
N THR A 1114 -21.10 -17.52 16.16
CA THR A 1114 -21.05 -18.00 14.77
C THR A 1114 -19.89 -17.34 14.04
N VAL A 1115 -19.03 -18.14 13.41
CA VAL A 1115 -17.86 -17.68 12.64
C VAL A 1115 -17.88 -18.39 11.29
N GLN A 1116 -17.89 -17.63 10.18
CA GLN A 1116 -17.89 -18.18 8.81
C GLN A 1116 -18.92 -19.30 8.57
N ASN A 1117 -20.13 -19.17 9.13
CA ASN A 1117 -21.22 -20.15 9.11
C ASN A 1117 -21.05 -21.40 10.01
N GLU A 1118 -19.98 -21.48 10.81
CA GLU A 1118 -19.85 -22.46 11.89
C GLU A 1118 -20.35 -21.84 13.20
N THR A 1119 -21.36 -22.47 13.83
CA THR A 1119 -21.85 -22.06 15.16
C THR A 1119 -21.28 -23.00 16.22
N GLY A 1120 -20.72 -22.43 17.28
CA GLY A 1120 -20.20 -23.22 18.38
C GLY A 1120 -19.99 -22.44 19.66
N ASN A 1121 -19.53 -23.15 20.69
CA ASN A 1121 -19.31 -22.64 22.03
C ASN A 1121 -17.92 -22.00 22.16
N VAL A 1122 -17.86 -20.77 22.67
CA VAL A 1122 -16.64 -20.09 23.12
C VAL A 1122 -16.64 -20.03 24.64
N TYR A 1123 -15.57 -20.53 25.25
CA TYR A 1123 -15.38 -20.54 26.70
C TYR A 1123 -14.50 -19.39 27.12
N PHE A 1124 -14.98 -18.56 28.05
CA PHE A 1124 -14.26 -17.41 28.59
C PHE A 1124 -13.77 -17.70 30.01
N PHE A 1125 -12.53 -17.30 30.27
CA PHE A 1125 -11.83 -17.47 31.54
C PHE A 1125 -11.17 -16.16 31.94
N LYS A 1126 -11.01 -15.94 33.25
CA LYS A 1126 -10.05 -14.96 33.78
C LYS A 1126 -8.85 -15.68 34.37
N SER A 1127 -7.66 -15.21 34.03
CA SER A 1127 -6.40 -15.72 34.56
C SER A 1127 -5.58 -14.62 35.21
N LYS A 1128 -4.80 -14.96 36.24
CA LYS A 1128 -3.94 -14.02 36.96
C LYS A 1128 -2.71 -14.73 37.52
N LYS A 1129 -1.51 -14.23 37.18
CA LYS A 1129 -0.27 -14.70 37.79
C LYS A 1129 -0.05 -14.04 39.16
N PRO A 1130 0.71 -14.66 40.09
CA PRO A 1130 0.96 -14.09 41.42
C PRO A 1130 1.51 -12.66 41.43
N LYS A 1131 2.30 -12.28 40.42
CA LYS A 1131 2.94 -10.95 40.30
C LYS A 1131 2.18 -9.98 39.38
N ASP A 1132 1.07 -10.39 38.78
CA ASP A 1132 0.29 -9.52 37.89
C ASP A 1132 -0.68 -8.67 38.70
N ASP A 1133 -0.71 -7.35 38.44
CA ASP A 1133 -1.64 -6.44 39.13
C ASP A 1133 -3.09 -6.62 38.69
N ASN A 1134 -3.34 -7.11 37.47
CA ASN A 1134 -4.66 -7.19 36.85
C ASN A 1134 -4.97 -8.61 36.40
N TRP A 1135 -6.26 -8.97 36.46
CA TRP A 1135 -6.77 -10.16 35.77
C TRP A 1135 -6.64 -9.99 34.25
N LYS A 1136 -6.53 -11.12 33.55
CA LYS A 1136 -6.48 -11.20 32.10
C LYS A 1136 -7.65 -12.06 31.60
N LEU A 1137 -8.25 -11.67 30.48
CA LEU A 1137 -9.30 -12.41 29.79
C LEU A 1137 -8.65 -13.37 28.79
N ASP A 1138 -9.05 -14.63 28.87
CA ASP A 1138 -8.61 -15.72 28.03
C ASP A 1138 -9.85 -16.42 27.44
N TYR A 1139 -9.83 -16.79 26.17
CA TYR A 1139 -10.97 -17.48 25.56
C TYR A 1139 -10.56 -18.45 24.46
N THR A 1140 -11.32 -19.54 24.32
CA THR A 1140 -11.15 -20.49 23.23
C THR A 1140 -12.46 -21.12 22.76
N GLY A 1141 -12.56 -21.40 21.47
CA GLY A 1141 -13.71 -21.98 20.78
C GLY A 1141 -13.39 -22.09 19.29
N LEU A 1142 -14.27 -22.37 18.36
CA LEU A 1142 -15.64 -22.84 18.52
C LEU A 1142 -15.60 -24.34 18.85
N GLN A 1143 -16.05 -24.72 20.05
CA GLN A 1143 -16.38 -26.11 20.32
C GLN A 1143 -17.75 -26.45 19.70
N PRO A 1144 -18.01 -27.69 19.28
CA PRO A 1144 -19.33 -28.08 18.78
C PRO A 1144 -20.46 -27.76 19.78
N LEU A 1145 -21.66 -27.47 19.30
CA LEU A 1145 -22.83 -27.25 20.18
C LEU A 1145 -23.17 -28.49 21.02
N SER A 1146 -22.86 -29.68 20.49
CA SER A 1146 -22.99 -30.94 21.20
C SER A 1146 -21.91 -31.07 22.28
N GLU A 1147 -22.30 -31.06 23.54
CA GLU A 1147 -21.38 -31.13 24.69
C GLU A 1147 -20.56 -32.44 24.78
N ILE A 1148 -20.95 -33.46 24.01
CA ILE A 1148 -20.27 -34.75 23.91
C ILE A 1148 -19.26 -34.83 22.74
N GLU A 1149 -19.26 -33.85 21.85
CA GLU A 1149 -18.32 -33.73 20.74
C GLU A 1149 -17.26 -32.68 21.07
N VAL A 1150 -16.08 -32.78 20.47
CA VAL A 1150 -14.94 -31.90 20.79
C VAL A 1150 -14.19 -31.54 19.52
N LYS A 1151 -13.76 -30.28 19.42
CA LYS A 1151 -12.83 -29.79 18.40
C LYS A 1151 -11.51 -29.39 19.07
N ILE A 1152 -10.39 -30.01 18.66
CA ILE A 1152 -9.04 -29.72 19.22
C ILE A 1152 -8.22 -28.84 18.27
N GLU A 1153 -8.45 -28.96 16.96
CA GLU A 1153 -7.74 -28.21 15.91
C GLU A 1153 -8.65 -27.12 15.31
N ASP A 1154 -8.07 -26.10 14.67
CA ASP A 1154 -8.81 -24.98 14.06
C ASP A 1154 -9.79 -24.27 15.01
N VAL A 1155 -9.35 -24.11 16.27
CA VAL A 1155 -10.02 -23.34 17.31
C VAL A 1155 -9.46 -21.91 17.36
N VAL A 1156 -10.33 -20.93 17.46
CA VAL A 1156 -10.07 -19.56 17.88
C VAL A 1156 -9.58 -19.59 19.32
N THR A 1157 -8.36 -19.09 19.56
CA THR A 1157 -7.78 -19.03 20.90
C THR A 1157 -7.11 -17.67 21.12
N LYS A 1158 -7.42 -17.02 22.24
CA LYS A 1158 -6.77 -15.80 22.69
C LYS A 1158 -6.44 -15.89 24.17
N LYS A 1159 -5.27 -15.40 24.55
CA LYS A 1159 -4.77 -15.40 25.92
C LYS A 1159 -4.09 -14.09 26.27
N GLY A 1160 -4.32 -13.60 27.47
CA GLY A 1160 -3.57 -12.55 28.12
C GLY A 1160 -4.15 -11.14 27.93
N GLU A 1161 -5.41 -10.99 27.54
CA GLU A 1161 -6.00 -9.66 27.35
C GLU A 1161 -6.22 -8.97 28.69
N LYS A 1162 -5.55 -7.84 28.92
CA LYS A 1162 -5.61 -7.13 30.20
C LYS A 1162 -7.03 -6.64 30.49
N ILE A 1163 -7.58 -7.01 31.65
CA ILE A 1163 -8.87 -6.50 32.14
C ILE A 1163 -8.58 -5.21 32.93
N LEU A 1164 -9.14 -4.10 32.48
CA LEU A 1164 -9.04 -2.81 33.19
C LEU A 1164 -9.92 -2.83 34.46
N LYS A 1165 -9.47 -2.16 35.53
CA LYS A 1165 -10.11 -2.21 36.85
C LYS A 1165 -11.59 -1.80 36.86
N ASP A 1166 -12.00 -0.91 35.95
CA ASP A 1166 -13.35 -0.34 35.91
C ASP A 1166 -14.21 -0.87 34.75
N LYS A 1167 -13.72 -1.82 33.93
CA LYS A 1167 -14.46 -2.33 32.77
C LYS A 1167 -15.41 -3.46 33.21
N ASN A 1168 -16.67 -3.38 32.79
CA ASN A 1168 -17.65 -4.43 33.04
C ASN A 1168 -17.28 -5.72 32.26
N MET A 1169 -17.32 -6.87 32.93
CA MET A 1169 -16.91 -8.15 32.34
C MET A 1169 -17.83 -8.61 31.21
N GLU A 1170 -19.14 -8.41 31.35
CA GLU A 1170 -20.11 -8.80 30.34
C GLU A 1170 -19.99 -7.92 29.09
N GLU A 1171 -19.75 -6.63 29.28
CA GLU A 1171 -19.45 -5.68 28.20
C GLU A 1171 -18.18 -6.12 27.44
N LEU A 1172 -17.09 -6.42 28.16
CA LEU A 1172 -15.85 -6.90 27.56
C LEU A 1172 -16.04 -8.23 26.81
N ILE A 1173 -16.80 -9.18 27.35
CA ILE A 1173 -17.12 -10.44 26.66
C ILE A 1173 -17.89 -10.16 25.37
N ASN A 1174 -18.89 -9.28 25.40
CA ASN A 1174 -19.68 -8.94 24.22
C ASN A 1174 -18.82 -8.24 23.14
N GLU A 1175 -17.88 -7.38 23.52
CA GLU A 1175 -16.88 -6.81 22.59
C GLU A 1175 -16.05 -7.91 21.92
N LYS A 1176 -15.62 -8.91 22.70
CA LYS A 1176 -14.81 -10.02 22.18
C LYS A 1176 -15.61 -11.01 21.35
N ILE A 1177 -16.89 -11.23 21.64
CA ILE A 1177 -17.77 -12.00 20.75
C ILE A 1177 -17.81 -11.36 19.37
N LYS A 1178 -18.05 -10.05 19.26
CA LYS A 1178 -18.06 -9.35 17.96
C LYS A 1178 -16.73 -9.49 17.21
N SER A 1179 -15.62 -9.43 17.96
CA SER A 1179 -14.27 -9.64 17.42
C SER A 1179 -14.07 -11.05 16.87
N ILE A 1180 -14.68 -12.05 17.52
CA ILE A 1180 -14.65 -13.45 17.08
C ILE A 1180 -15.55 -13.66 15.87
N GLU A 1181 -16.75 -13.07 15.84
CA GLU A 1181 -17.73 -13.19 14.75
C GLU A 1181 -17.16 -12.69 13.41
N ILE A 1182 -16.28 -11.70 13.43
CA ILE A 1182 -15.63 -11.17 12.22
C ILE A 1182 -14.39 -11.98 11.77
N ILE A 1183 -14.02 -13.07 12.46
CA ILE A 1183 -12.87 -13.89 12.07
C ILE A 1183 -13.11 -14.47 10.67
N GLY A 1184 -12.11 -14.27 9.79
CA GLY A 1184 -12.18 -14.68 8.40
C GLY A 1184 -12.81 -13.65 7.45
N HIS A 1185 -13.36 -12.55 7.98
CA HIS A 1185 -13.86 -11.41 7.23
C HIS A 1185 -12.79 -10.30 7.17
N LYS A 1186 -11.79 -10.44 6.29
CA LYS A 1186 -10.52 -9.66 6.30
C LYS A 1186 -10.68 -8.13 6.21
N ARG A 1187 -11.84 -7.67 5.72
CA ARG A 1187 -12.16 -6.25 5.49
C ARG A 1187 -12.84 -5.59 6.70
N ALA A 1188 -13.36 -6.36 7.64
CA ALA A 1188 -13.92 -5.85 8.90
C ALA A 1188 -12.80 -5.52 9.90
N ARG A 1189 -13.02 -4.50 10.75
CA ARG A 1189 -12.16 -4.19 11.89
C ARG A 1189 -12.88 -4.47 13.21
N GLU A 1190 -12.10 -4.88 14.21
CA GLU A 1190 -12.56 -5.02 15.59
C GLU A 1190 -13.01 -3.66 16.18
N GLU A 1191 -12.32 -2.56 15.83
CA GLU A 1191 -12.64 -1.23 16.35
C GLU A 1191 -14.03 -0.73 15.90
N ASP A 1192 -14.48 -1.14 14.71
CA ASP A 1192 -15.79 -0.77 14.16
C ASP A 1192 -16.93 -1.23 15.09
N ASP A 1193 -16.69 -2.29 15.89
CA ASP A 1193 -17.67 -2.87 16.82
C ASP A 1193 -17.73 -2.23 18.21
N GLY A 1194 -16.87 -1.24 18.48
CA GLY A 1194 -16.93 -0.39 19.69
C GLY A 1194 -15.74 -0.50 20.63
N SER A 1195 -14.57 -0.94 20.16
CA SER A 1195 -13.37 -1.14 21.00
C SER A 1195 -12.39 0.04 20.98
N SER A 1196 -12.88 1.28 20.88
CA SER A 1196 -12.04 2.48 20.96
C SER A 1196 -12.46 3.37 22.13
N TYR A 1197 -11.64 3.32 23.18
CA TYR A 1197 -11.57 4.30 24.27
C TYR A 1197 -10.99 5.66 23.81
N PHE A 1198 -10.94 5.91 22.49
CA PHE A 1198 -10.40 7.11 21.84
C PHE A 1198 -11.48 7.95 21.14
N ASP A 1199 -12.69 8.02 21.71
CA ASP A 1199 -13.68 9.07 21.36
C ASP A 1199 -13.41 10.41 22.07
N PHE A 1200 -12.20 10.59 22.63
CA PHE A 1200 -11.66 11.90 22.96
C PHE A 1200 -10.64 12.29 21.90
N PHE A 1201 -11.08 12.94 20.81
CA PHE A 1201 -10.39 14.06 20.16
C PHE A 1201 -11.33 14.74 19.16
#